data_AF-A0A6J0SQM8-F1
#
_entry.id   AF-A0A6J0SQM8-F1
#
_cell.length_a   1.000
_cell.length_b   1.000
_cell.length_c   1.000
_cell.angle_alpha   90.00
_cell.angle_beta   90.00
_cell.angle_gamma   90.00
#
_symmetry.space_group_name_H-M   'P 1'
#
loop_
_entity.id
_entity.type
_entity.pdbx_description
1 polymer ?
#
loop_
_entity_poly.entity_id
_entity_poly.type
_entity_poly.pdbx_seq_one_letter_code
_entity_poly.pdbx_strand_id
1 'polypeptide(L)'
;MEALKLWSVLAALCIFCQRAIPCGLSTHLEIAHRALEFFSKQEGSVDYHKLLLTHQDAYQAGSLYPDAFYSGICKNGQFHDVSEDTHWAPFLNTSIYYIRKNYPQPWGEATEKLVAFLFGVASHMVADVSWHSLGIEEGFLRAMAAVDFLGSYSEAHAAGDFGGDVLSQFELDFDYLEPNWYVPVKDLLSIYEVFYGREVITEDTIVDCTYLQFLELYGEMTSVAKLYPFYANKSPFLVDKFHEYFLGGVDDMASSSNTIFQLTSQMLTNGSSGCFIPENPLYIHCKNKPRNAIARIKQSRRGHTKNVTSSLDKSVEKKINYTERGVYFDAPSWATNFLQFSSSATTKTLWNVLTVTQQQSSNYITKPTASYFLLTPYAKLGWAMTSADLNQDGYDDLVVGAPGYSQLGRIQTGRVYIVYGNQSGLPRGDLDLDQEADEILEGSKISGRFGSAIAVLDFNEDGVLDLVVGAPSVGSQQLSYMGAVYVFFGNRGAAYHSFPNVTIVCQEIYCNLGWSLLAVDVDGDGNRDLLVGSPYAPGGGKQRGIVASFYSFSNRSCQGQLSVSDADWLVTGERDYAWFGASLSSIQLQNRTLLLIGSPTWKSCTGLGCYFAQNTKQAVGRVYGYLPPSTQSRFALTGDKEMGRFGSSLATGFLSVEGIPRQVLVVGAPTQGSSSRIAFIPAVLHQAGITMMYDLTESSKPSLLSRFSGDRRFSRFGGDVHLRDLDNDGLDEIIVTASLRSKDITAGIFGGEAARVYIFSGNQTTLGSVTDNCKSWTSPCPEEWAQYVIISPEEKSRFGNSLITVKSGQKNEVVVAAERSSVKARLSGRLFIYTF
;
A
#
# COMPACT_ATOMS: atom_id res chain seq x y z
N MET A 1 43.14 3.51 -4.15
CA MET A 1 43.33 3.84 -2.72
C MET A 1 42.26 4.79 -2.19
N GLU A 2 41.80 5.78 -2.96
CA GLU A 2 40.68 6.67 -2.57
C GLU A 2 39.32 5.97 -2.48
N ALA A 3 39.04 4.98 -3.36
CA ALA A 3 37.82 4.17 -3.28
C ALA A 3 37.68 3.39 -1.96
N LEU A 4 38.78 2.91 -1.36
CA LEU A 4 38.75 2.23 -0.05
C LEU A 4 38.53 3.20 1.12
N LYS A 5 38.96 4.47 0.98
CA LYS A 5 38.69 5.52 1.97
C LYS A 5 37.23 5.98 1.91
N LEU A 6 36.65 6.09 0.71
CA LEU A 6 35.23 6.38 0.51
C LEU A 6 34.33 5.27 1.09
N TRP A 7 34.71 4.00 0.86
CA TRP A 7 33.99 2.84 1.40
C TRP A 7 34.05 2.75 2.92
N SER A 8 35.15 3.18 3.56
CA SER A 8 35.26 3.19 5.02
C SER A 8 34.48 4.34 5.66
N VAL A 9 34.32 5.47 4.96
CA VAL A 9 33.44 6.57 5.40
C VAL A 9 31.96 6.21 5.21
N LEU A 10 31.59 5.62 4.07
CA LEU A 10 30.22 5.12 3.81
C LEU A 10 29.84 3.94 4.72
N ALA A 11 30.78 3.02 4.99
CA ALA A 11 30.55 1.94 5.94
C ALA A 11 30.50 2.44 7.40
N ALA A 12 31.26 3.48 7.76
CA ALA A 12 31.13 4.12 9.06
C ALA A 12 29.77 4.82 9.21
N LEU A 13 29.30 5.54 8.19
CA LEU A 13 27.95 6.14 8.17
C LEU A 13 26.86 5.08 8.36
N CYS A 14 26.97 3.92 7.71
CA CYS A 14 26.06 2.77 7.93
C CYS A 14 26.13 2.15 9.34
N ILE A 15 27.27 2.22 10.04
CA ILE A 15 27.43 1.66 11.40
C ILE A 15 26.91 2.63 12.47
N PHE A 16 26.91 3.94 12.19
CA PHE A 16 26.33 4.98 13.07
C PHE A 16 24.81 5.18 12.89
N CYS A 17 24.18 4.52 11.91
CA CYS A 17 22.75 4.59 11.56
C CYS A 17 21.71 4.26 12.66
N GLN A 18 22.11 3.94 13.89
CA GLN A 18 21.14 3.58 14.93
C GLN A 18 20.73 4.75 15.84
N ARG A 19 21.41 5.90 15.80
CA ARG A 19 21.10 7.03 16.70
C ARG A 19 21.42 8.38 16.03
N ALA A 20 20.37 9.10 15.63
CA ALA A 20 20.36 10.51 15.17
C ALA A 20 20.83 10.80 13.73
N ILE A 21 20.18 10.18 12.74
CA ILE A 21 20.19 10.63 11.33
C ILE A 21 18.80 11.21 11.02
N PRO A 22 18.68 12.28 10.21
CA PRO A 22 17.41 12.63 9.58
C PRO A 22 16.84 11.42 8.83
N CYS A 23 15.60 11.04 9.12
CA CYS A 23 15.01 9.79 8.65
C CYS A 23 13.86 10.11 7.70
N GLY A 24 13.74 9.38 6.59
CA GLY A 24 12.68 9.57 5.61
C GLY A 24 13.11 10.27 4.32
N LEU A 25 14.41 10.33 3.97
CA LEU A 25 14.87 11.20 2.87
C LEU A 25 14.24 10.78 1.52
N SER A 26 14.43 9.55 1.08
CA SER A 26 13.82 9.13 -0.18
C SER A 26 12.31 8.98 -0.09
N THR A 27 11.79 8.64 1.10
CA THR A 27 10.35 8.52 1.34
C THR A 27 9.63 9.87 1.21
N HIS A 28 10.14 10.94 1.79
CA HIS A 28 9.58 12.29 1.67
C HIS A 28 9.61 12.82 0.23
N LEU A 29 10.68 12.52 -0.51
CA LEU A 29 10.78 12.87 -1.93
C LEU A 29 9.73 12.13 -2.77
N GLU A 30 9.52 10.83 -2.53
CA GLU A 30 8.47 10.06 -3.22
C GLU A 30 7.08 10.63 -2.91
N ILE A 31 6.79 10.99 -1.66
CA ILE A 31 5.51 11.58 -1.25
C ILE A 31 5.30 12.93 -1.96
N ALA A 32 6.30 13.79 -1.95
CA ALA A 32 6.25 15.10 -2.61
C ALA A 32 6.10 14.96 -4.13
N HIS A 33 6.79 14.00 -4.75
CA HIS A 33 6.68 13.71 -6.18
C HIS A 33 5.27 13.25 -6.55
N ARG A 34 4.72 12.25 -5.85
CA ARG A 34 3.33 11.77 -6.04
C ARG A 34 2.29 12.87 -5.87
N ALA A 35 2.47 13.73 -4.88
CA ALA A 35 1.54 14.82 -4.59
C ALA A 35 1.48 15.83 -5.75
N LEU A 36 2.63 16.15 -6.35
CA LEU A 36 2.75 17.11 -7.45
C LEU A 36 2.18 16.57 -8.77
N GLU A 37 2.34 15.28 -9.04
CA GLU A 37 1.86 14.60 -10.27
C GLU A 37 0.41 14.95 -10.62
N PHE A 38 -0.47 14.99 -9.60
CA PHE A 38 -1.89 15.30 -9.75
C PHE A 38 -2.31 16.61 -9.12
N PHE A 39 -1.36 17.47 -8.73
CA PHE A 39 -1.65 18.79 -8.21
C PHE A 39 -1.98 19.76 -9.34
N SER A 40 -3.10 20.46 -9.24
CA SER A 40 -3.38 21.60 -10.12
C SER A 40 -4.10 22.69 -9.35
N LYS A 41 -3.56 23.90 -9.48
CA LYS A 41 -4.08 25.07 -8.81
C LYS A 41 -3.59 26.34 -9.49
N GLN A 42 -4.55 27.08 -10.04
CA GLN A 42 -4.35 28.44 -10.48
C GLN A 42 -5.05 29.38 -9.49
N GLU A 43 -4.29 30.26 -8.86
CA GLU A 43 -4.81 31.25 -7.90
C GLU A 43 -4.31 32.63 -8.31
N GLY A 44 -5.25 33.53 -8.65
CA GLY A 44 -4.88 34.83 -9.23
C GLY A 44 -4.11 34.67 -10.54
N SER A 45 -2.93 35.28 -10.63
CA SER A 45 -2.06 35.20 -11.81
C SER A 45 -1.02 34.06 -11.76
N VAL A 46 -0.99 33.27 -10.69
CA VAL A 46 0.03 32.22 -10.49
C VAL A 46 -0.55 30.85 -10.77
N ASP A 47 0.10 30.12 -11.67
CA ASP A 47 -0.08 28.69 -11.87
C ASP A 47 0.94 27.96 -10.99
N TYR A 48 0.48 27.43 -9.85
CA TYR A 48 1.35 26.78 -8.88
C TYR A 48 1.84 25.41 -9.39
N HIS A 49 1.08 24.72 -10.23
CA HIS A 49 1.54 23.45 -10.80
C HIS A 49 2.75 23.69 -11.70
N LYS A 50 2.65 24.66 -12.62
CA LYS A 50 3.77 25.03 -13.48
C LYS A 50 4.96 25.57 -12.70
N LEU A 51 4.74 26.39 -11.67
CA LEU A 51 5.79 26.93 -10.81
C LEU A 51 6.60 25.81 -10.15
N LEU A 52 5.93 24.81 -9.57
CA LEU A 52 6.59 23.69 -8.90
C LEU A 52 7.33 22.77 -9.88
N LEU A 53 6.75 22.50 -11.07
CA LEU A 53 7.46 21.75 -12.12
C LEU A 53 8.69 22.48 -12.65
N THR A 54 8.67 23.82 -12.67
CA THR A 54 9.79 24.63 -13.15
C THR A 54 10.95 24.66 -12.14
N HIS A 55 10.64 24.63 -10.84
CA HIS A 55 11.61 24.81 -9.75
C HIS A 55 11.77 23.55 -8.89
N GLN A 56 12.01 22.41 -9.54
CA GLN A 56 12.22 21.11 -8.85
C GLN A 56 13.42 21.11 -7.91
N ASP A 57 14.48 21.83 -8.28
CA ASP A 57 15.68 22.03 -7.46
C ASP A 57 15.38 22.59 -6.07
N ALA A 58 14.46 23.56 -5.98
CA ALA A 58 14.03 24.15 -4.73
C ALA A 58 12.93 23.32 -4.05
N TYR A 59 11.99 22.78 -4.82
CA TYR A 59 10.90 21.96 -4.31
C TYR A 59 11.40 20.69 -3.60
N GLN A 60 12.31 19.94 -4.24
CA GLN A 60 12.90 18.73 -3.67
C GLN A 60 13.75 19.07 -2.43
N ALA A 61 14.58 20.11 -2.48
CA ALA A 61 15.32 20.57 -1.30
C ALA A 61 14.39 20.91 -0.12
N GLY A 62 13.27 21.59 -0.40
CA GLY A 62 12.26 21.93 0.60
C GLY A 62 11.60 20.71 1.25
N SER A 63 11.39 19.63 0.49
CA SER A 63 10.77 18.39 1.01
C SER A 63 11.60 17.65 2.06
N LEU A 64 12.89 17.99 2.17
CA LEU A 64 13.80 17.41 3.16
C LEU A 64 14.23 18.42 4.22
N TYR A 65 14.16 19.72 3.90
CA TYR A 65 14.72 20.77 4.72
C TYR A 65 14.39 20.76 6.23
N PRO A 66 13.15 20.49 6.69
CA PRO A 66 12.83 20.54 8.12
C PRO A 66 13.76 19.66 8.97
N ASP A 67 14.32 18.60 8.39
CA ASP A 67 15.21 17.64 9.03
C ASP A 67 16.69 18.04 9.06
N ALA A 68 17.07 19.13 8.38
CA ALA A 68 18.48 19.48 8.15
C ALA A 68 19.29 19.64 9.45
N PHE A 69 18.65 19.99 10.58
CA PHE A 69 19.32 20.27 11.85
C PHE A 69 19.25 19.15 12.88
N TYR A 70 18.65 18.00 12.55
CA TYR A 70 18.62 16.82 13.43
C TYR A 70 19.93 16.05 13.46
N SER A 71 20.64 16.01 12.34
CA SER A 71 21.85 15.21 12.19
C SER A 71 22.86 15.58 13.28
N GLY A 72 23.33 14.58 14.04
CA GLY A 72 24.43 14.78 14.98
C GLY A 72 25.71 15.26 14.30
N ILE A 73 25.81 15.12 12.98
CA ILE A 73 26.92 15.62 12.15
C ILE A 73 26.77 17.13 11.89
N CYS A 74 25.54 17.62 11.70
CA CYS A 74 25.24 19.04 11.57
C CYS A 74 25.39 19.73 12.94
N LYS A 75 26.53 20.39 13.16
CA LYS A 75 26.80 21.22 14.37
C LYS A 75 26.44 20.52 15.69
N ASN A 76 26.63 19.20 15.78
CA ASN A 76 26.29 18.37 16.95
C ASN A 76 24.79 18.37 17.32
N GLY A 77 23.88 18.60 16.37
CA GLY A 77 22.44 18.67 16.62
C GLY A 77 22.01 19.86 17.48
N GLN A 78 22.86 20.90 17.59
CA GLN A 78 22.59 22.08 18.44
C GLN A 78 21.30 22.81 18.06
N PHE A 79 20.86 22.70 16.81
CA PHE A 79 19.70 23.38 16.26
C PHE A 79 18.49 22.43 16.08
N HIS A 80 18.45 21.31 16.81
CA HIS A 80 17.32 20.37 16.82
C HIS A 80 15.97 21.08 17.05
N ASP A 81 15.88 21.99 18.02
CA ASP A 81 14.64 22.74 18.29
C ASP A 81 14.19 23.61 17.09
N VAL A 82 15.14 24.11 16.28
CA VAL A 82 14.83 24.86 15.06
C VAL A 82 14.22 23.93 14.00
N SER A 83 14.77 22.71 13.85
CA SER A 83 14.15 21.66 13.03
C SER A 83 12.75 21.34 13.54
N GLU A 84 12.58 21.01 14.83
CA GLU A 84 11.27 20.67 15.41
C GLU A 84 10.22 21.77 15.14
N ASP A 85 10.54 23.04 15.40
CA ASP A 85 9.62 24.15 15.17
C ASP A 85 9.26 24.32 13.67
N THR A 86 10.18 23.95 12.78
CA THR A 86 10.00 23.99 11.32
C THR A 86 9.02 22.93 10.81
N HIS A 87 8.72 21.88 11.58
CA HIS A 87 7.75 20.83 11.20
C HIS A 87 6.29 21.26 11.38
N TRP A 88 6.04 22.43 11.99
CA TRP A 88 4.69 22.82 12.41
C TRP A 88 4.12 23.99 11.60
N ALA A 89 2.80 24.02 11.50
CA ALA A 89 2.05 25.02 10.75
C ALA A 89 2.33 26.50 11.13
N PRO A 90 2.71 26.86 12.38
CA PRO A 90 3.14 28.23 12.71
C PRO A 90 4.32 28.72 11.86
N PHE A 91 5.29 27.85 11.54
CA PHE A 91 6.41 28.18 10.65
C PHE A 91 5.93 28.43 9.21
N LEU A 92 5.05 27.55 8.70
CA LEU A 92 4.42 27.73 7.38
C LEU A 92 3.67 29.07 7.28
N ASN A 93 2.85 29.40 8.28
CA ASN A 93 2.10 30.65 8.32
C ASN A 93 3.04 31.88 8.36
N THR A 94 4.12 31.80 9.12
CA THR A 94 5.12 32.87 9.20
C THR A 94 5.87 33.05 7.89
N SER A 95 6.23 31.95 7.22
CA SER A 95 6.83 31.97 5.89
C SER A 95 5.91 32.62 4.86
N ILE A 96 4.62 32.28 4.86
CA ILE A 96 3.61 32.89 3.98
C ILE A 96 3.47 34.38 4.26
N TYR A 97 3.41 34.79 5.54
CA TYR A 97 3.37 36.19 5.92
C TYR A 97 4.61 36.95 5.42
N TYR A 98 5.80 36.38 5.61
CA TYR A 98 7.06 36.95 5.14
C TYR A 98 7.07 37.13 3.62
N ILE A 99 6.71 36.09 2.85
CA ILE A 99 6.67 36.16 1.38
C ILE A 99 5.70 37.25 0.91
N ARG A 100 4.48 37.27 1.44
CA ARG A 100 3.46 38.26 1.06
C ARG A 100 3.87 39.69 1.38
N LYS A 101 4.57 39.90 2.50
CA LYS A 101 5.00 41.23 2.94
C LYS A 101 6.15 41.78 2.11
N ASN A 102 7.13 40.93 1.78
CA ASN A 102 8.38 41.37 1.15
C ASN A 102 8.39 41.22 -0.37
N TYR A 103 7.56 40.30 -0.91
CA TYR A 103 7.51 39.98 -2.34
C TYR A 103 6.07 39.97 -2.86
N PRO A 104 5.47 41.14 -3.14
CA PRO A 104 4.18 41.19 -3.82
C PRO A 104 4.28 40.60 -5.23
N GLN A 105 3.20 39.99 -5.72
CA GLN A 105 3.14 39.45 -7.08
C GLN A 105 3.15 40.58 -8.13
N PRO A 106 3.70 40.34 -9.35
CA PRO A 106 4.28 39.09 -9.83
C PRO A 106 5.66 38.80 -9.23
N TRP A 107 5.96 37.52 -9.02
CA TRP A 107 7.22 37.07 -8.44
C TRP A 107 8.31 36.94 -9.50
N GLY A 108 9.54 37.30 -9.14
CA GLY A 108 10.74 36.93 -9.91
C GLY A 108 11.22 35.53 -9.53
N GLU A 109 12.12 34.97 -10.35
CA GLU A 109 12.60 33.58 -10.25
C GLU A 109 13.02 33.17 -8.82
N ALA A 110 13.84 33.97 -8.13
CA ALA A 110 14.28 33.64 -6.78
C ALA A 110 13.12 33.57 -5.75
N THR A 111 12.05 34.36 -5.93
CA THR A 111 10.86 34.27 -5.10
C THR A 111 10.02 33.05 -5.47
N GLU A 112 9.92 32.71 -6.76
CA GLU A 112 9.26 31.47 -7.18
C GLU A 112 9.96 30.24 -6.60
N LYS A 113 11.30 30.20 -6.57
CA LYS A 113 12.07 29.14 -5.90
C LYS A 113 11.81 29.09 -4.39
N LEU A 114 11.74 30.23 -3.69
CA LEU A 114 11.34 30.26 -2.28
C LEU A 114 9.92 29.68 -2.07
N VAL A 115 8.99 29.99 -2.96
CA VAL A 115 7.63 29.43 -2.91
C VAL A 115 7.67 27.93 -3.17
N ALA A 116 8.42 27.46 -4.17
CA ALA A 116 8.57 26.03 -4.44
C ALA A 116 9.17 25.27 -3.26
N PHE A 117 10.22 25.83 -2.66
CA PHE A 117 10.83 25.30 -1.43
C PHE A 117 9.81 25.19 -0.28
N LEU A 118 8.97 26.20 -0.10
CA LEU A 118 7.94 26.19 0.95
C LEU A 118 6.87 25.11 0.72
N PHE A 119 6.51 24.81 -0.53
CA PHE A 119 5.62 23.68 -0.84
C PHE A 119 6.27 22.34 -0.53
N GLY A 120 7.58 22.20 -0.79
CA GLY A 120 8.35 21.04 -0.34
C GLY A 120 8.23 20.86 1.18
N VAL A 121 8.51 21.93 1.94
CA VAL A 121 8.39 21.93 3.40
C VAL A 121 6.97 21.55 3.84
N ALA A 122 5.93 22.10 3.20
CA ALA A 122 4.55 21.77 3.53
C ALA A 122 4.21 20.28 3.30
N SER A 123 4.76 19.65 2.24
CA SER A 123 4.63 18.21 2.01
C SER A 123 5.30 17.39 3.11
N HIS A 124 6.50 17.81 3.54
CA HIS A 124 7.21 17.16 4.64
C HIS A 124 6.40 17.18 5.93
N MET A 125 5.89 18.36 6.33
CA MET A 125 5.12 18.56 7.56
C MET A 125 3.93 17.59 7.68
N VAL A 126 3.16 17.39 6.61
CA VAL A 126 1.98 16.50 6.65
C VAL A 126 2.36 15.01 6.63
N ALA A 127 3.44 14.66 5.92
CA ALA A 127 3.96 13.30 5.90
C ALA A 127 4.43 12.87 7.29
N ASP A 128 5.27 13.70 7.92
CA ASP A 128 5.86 13.43 9.23
C ASP A 128 4.78 13.19 10.30
N VAL A 129 3.82 14.12 10.39
CA VAL A 129 2.70 14.05 11.33
C VAL A 129 1.85 12.79 11.16
N SER A 130 1.62 12.37 9.92
CA SER A 130 0.78 11.19 9.61
C SER A 130 1.54 9.89 9.91
N TRP A 131 2.82 9.82 9.52
CA TRP A 131 3.70 8.70 9.78
C TRP A 131 3.88 8.48 11.30
N HIS A 132 4.32 9.51 12.02
CA HIS A 132 4.54 9.50 13.47
C HIS A 132 3.27 9.52 14.31
N SER A 133 2.09 9.58 13.67
CA SER A 133 0.80 9.59 14.37
C SER A 133 0.70 10.73 15.41
N LEU A 134 1.17 11.92 15.04
CA LEU A 134 1.22 13.10 15.90
C LEU A 134 -0.14 13.79 15.89
N GLY A 135 -0.89 13.68 16.99
CA GLY A 135 -2.25 14.24 17.06
C GLY A 135 -3.33 13.41 16.36
N ILE A 136 -2.99 12.21 15.88
CA ILE A 136 -3.93 11.20 15.35
C ILE A 136 -3.77 9.88 16.10
N GLU A 137 -4.88 9.16 16.35
CA GLU A 137 -4.86 7.97 17.22
C GLU A 137 -4.40 6.69 16.52
N GLU A 138 -4.67 6.58 15.23
CA GLU A 138 -4.53 5.34 14.46
C GLU A 138 -3.63 5.52 13.22
N GLY A 139 -2.67 6.45 13.31
CA GLY A 139 -1.65 6.64 12.27
C GLY A 139 -0.65 5.47 12.16
N PHE A 140 0.23 5.57 11.18
CA PHE A 140 1.07 4.46 10.71
C PHE A 140 1.91 3.79 11.82
N LEU A 141 2.78 4.54 12.51
CA LEU A 141 3.68 3.96 13.53
C LEU A 141 2.93 3.44 14.76
N ARG A 142 1.77 4.03 15.13
CA ARG A 142 0.93 3.51 16.23
C ARG A 142 0.27 2.18 15.86
N ALA A 143 -0.25 2.08 14.64
CA ALA A 143 -0.81 0.84 14.14
C ALA A 143 0.27 -0.24 14.02
N MET A 144 1.43 0.10 13.47
CA MET A 144 2.58 -0.79 13.41
C MET A 144 3.01 -1.25 14.80
N ALA A 145 3.06 -0.36 15.79
CA ALA A 145 3.36 -0.72 17.17
C ALA A 145 2.37 -1.76 17.71
N ALA A 146 1.07 -1.53 17.52
CA ALA A 146 0.03 -2.44 17.99
C ALA A 146 0.08 -3.81 17.30
N VAL A 147 0.39 -3.85 16.00
CA VAL A 147 0.38 -5.06 15.18
C VAL A 147 1.66 -5.88 15.33
N ASP A 148 2.84 -5.25 15.32
CA ASP A 148 4.14 -5.95 15.21
C ASP A 148 5.11 -5.71 16.39
N PHE A 149 4.83 -4.80 17.34
CA PHE A 149 5.77 -4.47 18.43
C PHE A 149 5.16 -4.46 19.85
N LEU A 150 4.18 -5.31 20.12
CA LEU A 150 3.43 -5.42 21.38
C LEU A 150 2.88 -4.09 21.92
N GLY A 151 2.57 -3.14 21.04
CA GLY A 151 2.16 -1.78 21.39
C GLY A 151 3.31 -0.81 21.73
N SER A 152 4.57 -1.24 21.63
CA SER A 152 5.76 -0.41 21.85
C SER A 152 5.97 0.57 20.71
N TYR A 153 5.48 1.80 20.91
CA TYR A 153 5.71 2.88 19.96
C TYR A 153 7.21 3.15 19.74
N SER A 154 8.04 3.06 20.78
CA SER A 154 9.48 3.33 20.65
C SER A 154 10.20 2.32 19.75
N GLU A 155 9.81 1.04 19.80
CA GLU A 155 10.41 0.01 18.93
C GLU A 155 9.89 0.14 17.50
N ALA A 156 8.59 0.40 17.35
CA ALA A 156 7.99 0.67 16.05
C ALA A 156 8.64 1.90 15.39
N HIS A 157 8.80 2.99 16.12
CA HIS A 157 9.48 4.19 15.65
C HIS A 157 10.90 3.90 15.18
N ALA A 158 11.71 3.24 16.02
CA ALA A 158 13.08 2.87 15.65
C ALA A 158 13.16 1.91 14.44
N ALA A 159 12.11 1.15 14.15
CA ALA A 159 12.03 0.30 12.96
C ALA A 159 11.48 1.05 11.73
N GLY A 160 10.51 1.92 11.92
CA GLY A 160 9.77 2.59 10.85
C GLY A 160 10.53 3.73 10.22
N ASP A 161 11.15 4.62 11.01
CA ASP A 161 11.79 5.84 10.51
C ASP A 161 12.79 5.56 9.39
N PHE A 162 13.77 4.69 9.66
CA PHE A 162 14.75 4.28 8.66
C PHE A 162 14.23 3.14 7.77
N GLY A 163 13.29 2.34 8.26
CA GLY A 163 12.71 1.24 7.50
C GLY A 163 11.89 1.72 6.29
N GLY A 164 11.24 2.88 6.38
CA GLY A 164 10.54 3.52 5.26
C GLY A 164 11.48 3.76 4.08
N ASP A 165 12.64 4.34 4.32
CA ASP A 165 13.67 4.58 3.29
C ASP A 165 14.24 3.29 2.71
N VAL A 166 14.44 2.28 3.55
CA VAL A 166 14.86 0.94 3.10
C VAL A 166 13.84 0.36 2.11
N LEU A 167 12.55 0.48 2.40
CA LEU A 167 11.48 0.00 1.51
C LEU A 167 11.37 0.87 0.25
N SER A 168 11.41 2.19 0.39
CA SER A 168 11.46 3.14 -0.73
C SER A 168 12.56 2.76 -1.71
N GLN A 169 13.80 2.62 -1.25
CA GLN A 169 14.94 2.28 -2.10
C GLN A 169 14.87 0.84 -2.66
N PHE A 170 14.21 -0.08 -1.96
CA PHE A 170 14.05 -1.45 -2.43
C PHE A 170 13.00 -1.55 -3.55
N GLU A 171 11.85 -0.90 -3.35
CA GLU A 171 10.66 -1.06 -4.18
C GLU A 171 10.55 -0.03 -5.32
N LEU A 172 11.19 1.14 -5.22
CA LEU A 172 10.95 2.27 -6.12
C LEU A 172 12.18 2.66 -6.95
N ASP A 173 11.89 3.33 -8.07
CA ASP A 173 12.86 4.11 -8.83
C ASP A 173 12.75 5.60 -8.47
N PHE A 174 13.88 6.30 -8.63
CA PHE A 174 14.01 7.72 -8.31
C PHE A 174 14.64 8.49 -9.50
N ASP A 175 14.25 8.13 -10.72
CA ASP A 175 14.81 8.71 -11.95
C ASP A 175 14.42 10.19 -12.16
N TYR A 176 13.50 10.70 -11.32
CA TYR A 176 13.01 12.09 -11.32
C TYR A 176 13.79 13.04 -10.39
N LEU A 177 14.83 12.56 -9.71
CA LEU A 177 15.60 13.39 -8.78
C LEU A 177 16.37 14.48 -9.53
N GLU A 178 16.30 15.69 -9.00
CA GLU A 178 17.08 16.79 -9.52
C GLU A 178 18.55 16.64 -9.09
N PRO A 179 19.53 16.72 -10.02
CA PRO A 179 20.94 16.63 -9.68
C PRO A 179 21.47 17.85 -8.90
N ASN A 180 20.72 18.95 -8.88
CA ASN A 180 21.12 20.16 -8.17
C ASN A 180 20.00 20.66 -7.27
N TRP A 181 20.34 21.17 -6.09
CA TRP A 181 19.37 21.76 -5.16
C TRP A 181 19.57 23.25 -5.02
N TYR A 182 18.47 23.98 -4.85
CA TYR A 182 18.51 25.40 -4.49
C TYR A 182 17.90 25.61 -3.10
N VAL A 183 18.65 26.24 -2.20
CA VAL A 183 18.19 26.59 -0.84
C VAL A 183 18.12 28.11 -0.71
N PRO A 184 16.96 28.72 -0.39
CA PRO A 184 16.78 30.17 -0.27
C PRO A 184 17.27 30.70 1.09
N VAL A 185 18.58 30.58 1.35
CA VAL A 185 19.19 30.78 2.67
C VAL A 185 18.91 32.15 3.30
N LYS A 186 18.98 33.25 2.52
CA LYS A 186 18.75 34.61 3.04
C LYS A 186 17.31 34.82 3.49
N ASP A 187 16.39 34.23 2.76
CA ASP A 187 14.96 34.25 3.08
C ASP A 187 14.67 33.40 4.31
N LEU A 188 15.25 32.20 4.41
CA LEU A 188 15.10 31.33 5.58
C LEU A 188 15.60 32.01 6.86
N LEU A 189 16.78 32.64 6.82
CA LEU A 189 17.31 33.41 7.94
C LEU A 189 16.31 34.48 8.41
N SER A 190 15.75 35.23 7.46
CA SER A 190 14.78 36.29 7.74
C SER A 190 13.44 35.73 8.26
N ILE A 191 12.99 34.59 7.75
CA ILE A 191 11.79 33.89 8.23
C ILE A 191 11.97 33.45 9.68
N TYR A 192 13.12 32.83 10.03
CA TYR A 192 13.39 32.45 11.42
C TYR A 192 13.48 33.66 12.34
N GLU A 193 14.11 34.76 11.91
CA GLU A 193 14.15 35.98 12.70
C GLU A 193 12.74 36.54 12.98
N VAL A 194 11.86 36.53 11.98
CA VAL A 194 10.44 36.91 12.15
C VAL A 194 9.71 35.93 13.06
N PHE A 195 9.97 34.63 12.93
CA PHE A 195 9.31 33.57 13.71
C PHE A 195 9.66 33.63 15.19
N TYR A 196 10.94 33.77 15.52
CA TYR A 196 11.44 33.80 16.90
C TYR A 196 11.51 35.20 17.52
N GLY A 197 11.43 36.26 16.69
CA GLY A 197 11.66 37.64 17.12
C GLY A 197 13.12 37.94 17.49
N ARG A 198 14.05 37.06 17.11
CA ARG A 198 15.51 37.17 17.34
C ARG A 198 16.25 36.23 16.39
N GLU A 199 17.53 36.48 16.20
CA GLU A 199 18.43 35.55 15.52
C GLU A 199 18.61 34.27 16.36
N VAL A 200 18.35 33.11 15.74
CA VAL A 200 18.49 31.79 16.38
C VAL A 200 19.39 30.83 15.60
N ILE A 201 19.65 31.12 14.33
CA ILE A 201 20.44 30.29 13.42
C ILE A 201 21.22 31.20 12.47
N THR A 202 22.38 30.75 12.01
CA THR A 202 23.27 31.50 11.12
C THR A 202 23.21 30.99 9.69
N GLU A 203 23.56 31.85 8.72
CA GLU A 203 23.68 31.50 7.31
C GLU A 203 24.57 30.28 7.07
N ASP A 204 25.77 30.27 7.65
CA ASP A 204 26.72 29.15 7.53
C ASP A 204 26.11 27.83 8.05
N THR A 205 25.26 27.90 9.08
CA THR A 205 24.60 26.70 9.62
C THR A 205 23.57 26.16 8.64
N ILE A 206 22.73 27.03 8.07
CA ILE A 206 21.74 26.62 7.05
C ILE A 206 22.46 25.99 5.86
N VAL A 207 23.51 26.64 5.33
CA VAL A 207 24.27 26.13 4.19
C VAL A 207 24.94 24.79 4.50
N ASP A 208 25.68 24.69 5.61
CA ASP A 208 26.42 23.48 5.95
C ASP A 208 25.49 22.28 6.15
N CYS A 209 24.40 22.48 6.89
CA CYS A 209 23.51 21.39 7.28
C CYS A 209 22.63 20.91 6.13
N THR A 210 22.14 21.82 5.29
CA THR A 210 21.39 21.43 4.08
C THR A 210 22.30 20.79 3.03
N TYR A 211 23.57 21.20 2.92
CA TYR A 211 24.54 20.53 2.05
C TYR A 211 24.86 19.11 2.55
N LEU A 212 24.95 18.89 3.86
CA LEU A 212 25.11 17.55 4.43
C LEU A 212 23.90 16.67 4.11
N GLN A 213 22.68 17.18 4.30
CA GLN A 213 21.46 16.45 3.98
C GLN A 213 21.37 16.08 2.49
N PHE A 214 21.76 16.99 1.60
CA PHE A 214 21.87 16.73 0.16
C PHE A 214 22.83 15.56 -0.14
N LEU A 215 23.98 15.50 0.53
CA LEU A 215 24.93 14.39 0.37
C LEU A 215 24.41 13.08 0.99
N GLU A 216 23.70 13.15 2.12
CA GLU A 216 23.10 11.99 2.79
C GLU A 216 22.10 11.28 1.87
N LEU A 217 21.29 12.03 1.12
CA LEU A 217 20.35 11.48 0.13
C LEU A 217 21.05 10.58 -0.91
N TYR A 218 22.12 11.07 -1.55
CA TYR A 218 22.84 10.24 -2.51
C TYR A 218 23.60 9.09 -1.84
N GLY A 219 24.03 9.27 -0.59
CA GLY A 219 24.60 8.19 0.21
C GLY A 219 23.60 7.04 0.40
N GLU A 220 22.36 7.37 0.77
CA GLU A 220 21.26 6.43 0.97
C GLU A 220 21.02 5.57 -0.29
N MET A 221 20.93 6.21 -1.45
CA MET A 221 20.60 5.57 -2.72
C MET A 221 21.58 4.50 -3.18
N THR A 222 22.81 4.49 -2.65
CA THR A 222 23.81 3.50 -3.08
C THR A 222 23.65 2.12 -2.44
N SER A 223 23.13 2.07 -1.22
CA SER A 223 23.33 0.90 -0.35
C SER A 223 22.18 0.55 0.58
N VAL A 224 21.23 1.46 0.84
CA VAL A 224 20.23 1.27 1.89
C VAL A 224 19.21 0.18 1.56
N ALA A 225 18.86 -0.02 0.28
CA ALA A 225 18.02 -1.13 -0.17
C ALA A 225 18.51 -2.52 0.28
N LYS A 226 19.83 -2.70 0.50
CA LYS A 226 20.42 -3.98 0.95
C LYS A 226 20.02 -4.36 2.39
N LEU A 227 19.48 -3.41 3.15
CA LEU A 227 19.00 -3.62 4.51
C LEU A 227 17.56 -4.14 4.55
N TYR A 228 16.90 -4.29 3.39
CA TYR A 228 15.52 -4.78 3.28
C TYR A 228 15.26 -6.06 4.09
N PRO A 229 16.06 -7.14 4.00
CA PRO A 229 15.81 -8.37 4.77
C PRO A 229 15.73 -8.15 6.29
N PHE A 230 16.49 -7.19 6.83
CA PHE A 230 16.51 -6.89 8.24
C PHE A 230 15.23 -6.18 8.69
N TYR A 231 14.80 -5.16 7.94
CA TYR A 231 13.59 -4.39 8.25
C TYR A 231 12.30 -5.15 7.91
N ALA A 232 12.27 -5.87 6.79
CA ALA A 232 11.17 -6.75 6.43
C ALA A 232 10.93 -7.82 7.51
N ASN A 233 12.01 -8.39 8.08
CA ASN A 233 11.89 -9.36 9.17
C ASN A 233 11.42 -8.74 10.50
N LYS A 234 11.73 -7.47 10.76
CA LYS A 234 11.25 -6.75 11.96
C LYS A 234 9.76 -6.46 11.91
N SER A 235 9.24 -6.06 10.75
CA SER A 235 7.84 -5.67 10.60
C SER A 235 7.28 -6.05 9.23
N PRO A 236 6.49 -7.13 9.14
CA PRO A 236 5.68 -7.38 7.97
C PRO A 236 4.60 -6.31 7.73
N PHE A 237 4.17 -5.59 8.79
CA PHE A 237 3.28 -4.43 8.64
C PHE A 237 3.93 -3.37 7.76
N LEU A 238 5.20 -3.03 8.03
CA LEU A 238 5.93 -2.07 7.22
C LEU A 238 5.91 -2.48 5.75
N VAL A 239 6.29 -3.73 5.41
CA VAL A 239 6.31 -4.22 4.00
C VAL A 239 4.93 -4.20 3.32
N ASP A 240 3.91 -4.70 4.01
CA ASP A 240 2.62 -4.92 3.38
C ASP A 240 1.76 -3.63 3.37
N LYS A 241 2.05 -2.67 4.25
CA LYS A 241 1.23 -1.45 4.44
C LYS A 241 1.93 -0.15 4.10
N PHE A 242 3.23 -0.16 3.77
CA PHE A 242 4.02 1.03 3.43
C PHE A 242 3.30 2.02 2.51
N HIS A 243 2.78 1.55 1.37
CA HIS A 243 2.09 2.41 0.41
C HIS A 243 0.65 2.70 0.80
N GLU A 244 -0.07 1.67 1.26
CA GLU A 244 -1.54 1.64 1.22
C GLU A 244 -2.23 1.79 2.56
N TYR A 245 -1.48 1.83 3.67
CA TYR A 245 -2.10 2.06 4.97
C TYR A 245 -2.97 3.31 4.90
N PHE A 246 -4.22 3.19 5.35
CA PHE A 246 -5.24 4.18 5.04
C PHE A 246 -4.93 5.55 5.67
N LEU A 247 -4.20 5.60 6.79
CA LEU A 247 -3.84 6.81 7.51
C LEU A 247 -2.33 6.84 7.76
N GLY A 248 -1.59 7.53 6.90
CA GLY A 248 -0.14 7.65 6.96
C GLY A 248 0.65 6.65 6.11
N GLY A 249 0.02 5.90 5.20
CA GLY A 249 0.75 5.24 4.10
C GLY A 249 1.19 6.26 3.04
N VAL A 250 2.20 5.94 2.21
CA VAL A 250 2.75 6.87 1.19
C VAL A 250 1.67 7.50 0.31
N ASP A 251 0.68 6.71 -0.11
CA ASP A 251 -0.42 7.19 -0.96
C ASP A 251 -1.36 8.16 -0.23
N ASP A 252 -1.59 7.95 1.06
CA ASP A 252 -2.41 8.83 1.90
C ASP A 252 -1.68 10.13 2.24
N MET A 253 -0.39 10.02 2.53
CA MET A 253 0.48 11.19 2.76
C MET A 253 0.59 12.05 1.49
N ALA A 254 0.71 11.46 0.30
CA ALA A 254 0.72 12.20 -0.96
C ALA A 254 -0.61 12.93 -1.23
N SER A 255 -1.74 12.30 -0.90
CA SER A 255 -3.07 12.93 -0.94
C SER A 255 -3.18 14.09 0.07
N SER A 256 -2.63 13.93 1.27
CA SER A 256 -2.59 14.97 2.30
C SER A 256 -1.66 16.13 1.88
N SER A 257 -0.53 15.85 1.25
CA SER A 257 0.37 16.83 0.63
C SER A 257 -0.34 17.65 -0.44
N ASN A 258 -1.12 17.01 -1.31
CA ASN A 258 -1.94 17.72 -2.29
C ASN A 258 -2.95 18.68 -1.60
N THR A 259 -3.57 18.25 -0.50
CA THR A 259 -4.50 19.08 0.27
C THR A 259 -3.81 20.30 0.88
N ILE A 260 -2.64 20.14 1.50
CA ILE A 260 -1.89 21.29 2.06
C ILE A 260 -1.36 22.23 0.96
N PHE A 261 -1.08 21.74 -0.25
CA PHE A 261 -0.75 22.59 -1.40
C PHE A 261 -1.91 23.51 -1.80
N GLN A 262 -3.14 22.99 -1.79
CA GLN A 262 -4.35 23.79 -2.03
C GLN A 262 -4.51 24.89 -0.97
N LEU A 263 -4.25 24.59 0.31
CA LEU A 263 -4.33 25.59 1.39
C LEU A 263 -3.18 26.60 1.33
N THR A 264 -1.96 26.15 1.02
CA THR A 264 -0.76 26.99 0.95
C THR A 264 -0.86 28.00 -0.19
N SER A 265 -1.30 27.59 -1.38
CA SER A 265 -1.60 28.49 -2.51
C SER A 265 -2.67 29.52 -2.18
N GLN A 266 -3.77 29.11 -1.51
CA GLN A 266 -4.81 30.03 -1.05
C GLN A 266 -4.28 31.05 -0.05
N MET A 267 -3.49 30.61 0.94
CA MET A 267 -2.91 31.51 1.94
C MET A 267 -1.85 32.46 1.34
N LEU A 268 -1.07 32.01 0.35
CA LEU A 268 -0.13 32.85 -0.38
C LEU A 268 -0.84 33.94 -1.20
N THR A 269 -2.02 33.67 -1.75
CA THR A 269 -2.78 34.63 -2.57
C THR A 269 -3.72 35.52 -1.75
N ASN A 270 -4.42 34.97 -0.77
CA ASN A 270 -5.45 35.68 0.00
C ASN A 270 -5.01 36.10 1.42
N GLY A 271 -3.93 35.53 1.93
CA GLY A 271 -3.48 35.69 3.31
C GLY A 271 -4.12 34.66 4.24
N SER A 272 -3.60 34.55 5.46
CA SER A 272 -4.01 33.54 6.45
C SER A 272 -5.09 34.00 7.44
N SER A 273 -5.55 35.26 7.37
CA SER A 273 -6.51 35.84 8.34
C SER A 273 -7.88 35.14 8.35
N GLY A 274 -8.27 34.50 7.24
CA GLY A 274 -9.49 33.70 7.11
C GLY A 274 -9.34 32.22 7.49
N CYS A 275 -8.16 31.79 7.95
CA CYS A 275 -7.84 30.39 8.20
C CYS A 275 -7.69 30.10 9.69
N PHE A 276 -8.14 28.91 10.10
CA PHE A 276 -7.74 28.31 11.36
C PHE A 276 -6.46 27.52 11.14
N ILE A 277 -5.39 27.93 11.81
CA ILE A 277 -4.05 27.35 11.68
C ILE A 277 -3.65 26.83 13.07
N PRO A 278 -4.01 25.58 13.41
CA PRO A 278 -3.51 24.92 14.61
C PRO A 278 -2.04 24.51 14.41
N GLU A 279 -1.40 23.98 15.45
CA GLU A 279 -0.01 23.51 15.38
C GLU A 279 0.18 22.39 14.36
N ASN A 280 -0.72 21.40 14.37
CA ASN A 280 -0.71 20.29 13.43
C ASN A 280 -1.26 20.70 12.04
N PRO A 281 -0.47 20.53 10.95
CA PRO A 281 -0.80 20.95 9.60
C PRO A 281 -2.02 20.24 8.99
N LEU A 282 -2.33 19.00 9.40
CA LEU A 282 -3.47 18.23 8.88
C LEU A 282 -4.83 18.85 9.22
N TYR A 283 -4.87 19.71 10.24
CA TYR A 283 -6.12 20.35 10.71
C TYR A 283 -6.27 21.82 10.25
N ILE A 284 -5.35 22.31 9.41
CA ILE A 284 -5.48 23.64 8.80
C ILE A 284 -6.73 23.65 7.93
N HIS A 285 -7.54 24.69 8.08
CA HIS A 285 -8.68 24.91 7.20
C HIS A 285 -8.96 26.40 7.04
N CYS A 286 -9.24 26.82 5.81
CA CYS A 286 -9.60 28.19 5.48
C CYS A 286 -11.11 28.30 5.26
N LYS A 287 -11.76 29.28 5.88
CA LYS A 287 -13.22 29.45 5.72
C LYS A 287 -13.55 30.04 4.35
N ASN A 288 -14.43 29.35 3.64
CA ASN A 288 -15.48 30.00 2.86
C ASN A 288 -16.81 29.83 3.62
N LYS A 289 -17.08 30.74 4.58
CA LYS A 289 -18.21 30.83 5.56
C LYS A 289 -18.15 29.94 6.83
N PRO A 290 -18.77 30.37 7.96
CA PRO A 290 -18.45 29.87 9.28
C PRO A 290 -19.43 28.77 9.77
N ARG A 291 -18.91 27.78 10.50
CA ARG A 291 -19.57 27.19 11.67
C ARG A 291 -18.54 26.56 12.63
N ASN A 292 -18.96 26.43 13.88
CA ASN A 292 -18.16 26.45 15.10
C ASN A 292 -17.28 25.21 15.31
N ALA A 293 -16.02 25.45 15.71
CA ALA A 293 -15.12 24.42 16.25
C ALA A 293 -15.21 24.41 17.79
N ILE A 294 -15.41 23.21 18.37
CA ILE A 294 -15.23 22.93 19.79
C ILE A 294 -13.81 22.36 20.00
N ALA A 295 -13.30 22.54 21.21
CA ALA A 295 -11.93 22.79 21.56
C ALA A 295 -11.02 21.57 21.87
N ARG A 296 -9.72 21.82 21.63
CA ARG A 296 -8.49 21.50 22.40
C ARG A 296 -8.20 20.05 22.84
N ILE A 297 -7.02 19.59 22.42
CA ILE A 297 -6.07 18.85 23.27
C ILE A 297 -4.65 19.42 23.04
N LYS A 298 -4.04 19.95 24.10
CA LYS A 298 -2.60 20.26 24.16
C LYS A 298 -1.93 19.10 24.90
N GLN A 299 -1.00 18.40 24.25
CA GLN A 299 -0.05 17.54 24.95
C GLN A 299 1.34 18.16 24.83
N SER A 300 1.92 18.48 25.99
CA SER A 300 3.33 18.81 26.14
C SER A 300 4.11 17.52 26.33
N ARG A 301 5.28 17.39 25.69
CA ARG A 301 6.35 16.51 26.16
C ARG A 301 7.69 17.21 26.11
N ARG A 302 8.40 17.18 27.25
CA ARG A 302 9.84 17.42 27.36
C ARG A 302 10.56 16.11 27.08
N GLY A 303 11.55 16.13 26.18
CA GLY A 303 12.55 15.08 26.04
C GLY A 303 13.90 15.58 26.57
N HIS A 304 14.58 14.76 27.37
CA HIS A 304 15.96 15.00 27.80
C HIS A 304 16.92 14.41 26.76
N THR A 305 17.75 15.25 26.15
CA THR A 305 18.89 14.84 25.32
C THR A 305 20.17 14.79 26.17
N LYS A 306 20.89 13.68 26.08
CA LYS A 306 22.25 13.51 26.61
C LYS A 306 23.25 13.67 25.48
N ASN A 307 24.28 14.49 25.72
CA ASN A 307 25.39 14.71 24.80
C ASN A 307 26.30 13.49 24.68
N VAL A 308 26.65 13.12 23.44
CA VAL A 308 27.90 12.41 23.12
C VAL A 308 28.46 12.98 21.81
N THR A 309 29.74 13.34 21.86
CA THR A 309 30.55 13.97 20.81
C THR A 309 31.04 13.00 19.74
N SER A 310 31.08 13.43 18.48
CA SER A 310 32.23 13.17 17.58
C SER A 310 32.27 14.18 16.43
N SER A 311 33.46 14.78 16.23
CA SER A 311 33.76 15.70 15.14
C SER A 311 34.25 14.96 13.91
N LEU A 312 33.67 15.25 12.75
CA LEU A 312 34.30 15.03 11.44
C LEU A 312 34.44 16.39 10.77
N ASP A 313 35.66 16.93 10.83
CA ASP A 313 36.05 18.14 10.10
C ASP A 313 36.89 17.74 8.88
N LYS A 314 36.62 18.43 7.76
CA LYS A 314 37.44 18.59 6.53
C LYS A 314 37.87 17.35 5.75
N SER A 315 37.13 17.03 4.67
CA SER A 315 37.73 16.59 3.39
C SER A 315 36.77 16.43 2.19
N VAL A 316 35.52 16.89 2.25
CA VAL A 316 34.65 16.91 1.06
C VAL A 316 34.74 18.28 0.40
N GLU A 317 35.25 18.32 -0.83
CA GLU A 317 35.25 19.54 -1.66
C GLU A 317 33.79 19.96 -1.87
N LYS A 318 33.39 21.06 -1.21
CA LYS A 318 32.01 21.56 -1.23
C LYS A 318 31.73 22.22 -2.58
N LYS A 319 30.91 21.60 -3.43
CA LYS A 319 30.42 22.23 -4.67
C LYS A 319 29.19 23.08 -4.37
N ILE A 320 29.44 24.29 -3.87
CA ILE A 320 28.40 25.24 -3.47
C ILE A 320 28.56 26.53 -4.29
N ASN A 321 27.53 26.88 -5.05
CA ASN A 321 27.50 28.13 -5.81
C ASN A 321 26.56 29.12 -5.12
N TYR A 322 27.13 30.22 -4.63
CA TYR A 322 26.36 31.26 -3.92
C TYR A 322 25.66 32.19 -4.91
N THR A 323 24.43 32.56 -4.57
CA THR A 323 23.63 33.58 -5.25
C THR A 323 23.33 34.72 -4.29
N GLU A 324 22.67 35.78 -4.77
CA GLU A 324 22.26 36.89 -3.91
C GLU A 324 21.30 36.46 -2.78
N ARG A 325 20.40 35.49 -3.04
CA ARG A 325 19.34 35.08 -2.09
C ARG A 325 19.50 33.69 -1.48
N GLY A 326 20.34 32.85 -2.06
CA GLY A 326 20.47 31.44 -1.66
C GLY A 326 21.71 30.76 -2.23
N VAL A 327 21.72 29.44 -2.20
CA VAL A 327 22.86 28.62 -2.65
C VAL A 327 22.37 27.48 -3.54
N TYR A 328 23.19 27.12 -4.53
CA TYR A 328 23.06 25.88 -5.29
C TYR A 328 24.05 24.83 -4.80
N PHE A 329 23.57 23.59 -4.70
CA PHE A 329 24.39 22.41 -4.47
C PHE A 329 24.41 21.57 -5.74
N ASP A 330 25.59 21.24 -6.24
CA ASP A 330 25.73 20.38 -7.40
C ASP A 330 26.08 18.95 -6.96
N ALA A 331 25.37 17.95 -7.50
CA ALA A 331 25.66 16.55 -7.19
C ALA A 331 27.11 16.21 -7.55
N PRO A 332 27.82 15.47 -6.68
CA PRO A 332 29.16 15.02 -6.98
C PRO A 332 29.12 14.02 -8.14
N SER A 333 30.17 13.99 -8.97
CA SER A 333 30.20 13.20 -10.21
C SER A 333 30.02 11.69 -9.99
N TRP A 334 30.43 11.16 -8.83
CA TRP A 334 30.19 9.77 -8.48
C TRP A 334 28.70 9.46 -8.29
N ALA A 335 27.93 10.41 -7.74
CA ALA A 335 26.50 10.23 -7.47
C ALA A 335 25.70 10.30 -8.78
N THR A 336 26.01 11.26 -9.66
CA THR A 336 25.39 11.35 -10.99
C THR A 336 25.69 10.13 -11.84
N ASN A 337 26.91 9.59 -11.77
CA ASN A 337 27.29 8.37 -12.48
C ASN A 337 26.57 7.13 -11.92
N PHE A 338 26.35 7.07 -10.60
CA PHE A 338 25.61 5.98 -9.96
C PHE A 338 24.13 6.00 -10.37
N LEU A 339 23.48 7.17 -10.31
CA LEU A 339 22.09 7.34 -10.75
C LEU A 339 21.89 7.03 -12.23
N GLN A 340 22.84 7.43 -13.10
CA GLN A 340 22.83 7.02 -14.51
C GLN A 340 23.01 5.52 -14.69
N PHE A 341 23.83 4.86 -13.86
CA PHE A 341 24.04 3.42 -13.93
C PHE A 341 22.81 2.63 -13.45
N SER A 342 22.13 3.08 -12.38
CA SER A 342 20.90 2.46 -11.86
C SER A 342 19.69 2.67 -12.77
N SER A 343 19.58 3.83 -13.42
CA SER A 343 18.48 4.18 -14.35
C SER A 343 18.72 3.68 -15.79
N SER A 344 19.96 3.38 -16.16
CA SER A 344 20.25 2.91 -17.52
C SER A 344 19.59 1.56 -17.82
N ALA A 345 18.81 1.54 -18.90
CA ALA A 345 18.22 0.34 -19.51
C ALA A 345 19.25 -0.77 -19.84
N THR A 346 20.55 -0.54 -19.67
CA THR A 346 21.62 -1.53 -19.86
C THR A 346 21.66 -2.60 -18.77
N THR A 347 21.08 -2.36 -17.59
CA THR A 347 20.80 -3.43 -16.63
C THR A 347 19.74 -4.41 -17.16
N LYS A 348 18.76 -3.94 -17.96
CA LYS A 348 17.80 -4.84 -18.65
C LYS A 348 18.49 -5.73 -19.70
N THR A 349 19.61 -5.29 -20.30
CA THR A 349 20.30 -6.03 -21.37
C THR A 349 21.38 -6.99 -20.87
N LEU A 350 22.09 -6.67 -19.78
CA LEU A 350 23.14 -7.54 -19.21
C LEU A 350 22.59 -8.79 -18.53
N TRP A 351 21.36 -8.73 -17.98
CA TRP A 351 20.70 -9.89 -17.37
C TRP A 351 20.09 -10.87 -18.38
N ASN A 352 19.86 -10.44 -19.63
CA ASN A 352 19.48 -11.35 -20.71
C ASN A 352 20.63 -12.29 -21.14
N VAL A 353 21.88 -11.98 -20.77
CA VAL A 353 23.07 -12.78 -21.12
C VAL A 353 23.40 -13.84 -20.05
N LEU A 354 22.84 -13.71 -18.84
CA LEU A 354 23.07 -14.62 -17.71
C LEU A 354 21.81 -15.36 -17.26
N THR A 355 20.82 -15.52 -18.14
CA THR A 355 19.87 -16.63 -17.98
C THR A 355 20.64 -17.93 -18.17
N VAL A 356 21.14 -18.46 -17.06
CA VAL A 356 21.51 -19.87 -16.96
C VAL A 356 20.35 -20.64 -17.57
N THR A 357 20.65 -21.42 -18.60
CA THR A 357 19.74 -22.37 -19.23
C THR A 357 19.30 -23.39 -18.19
N GLN A 358 18.35 -23.01 -17.34
CA GLN A 358 17.48 -23.98 -16.68
C GLN A 358 16.74 -24.67 -17.81
N GLN A 359 17.03 -25.95 -17.95
CA GLN A 359 16.36 -26.87 -18.85
C GLN A 359 14.85 -26.62 -18.71
N GLN A 360 14.24 -25.98 -19.72
CA GLN A 360 12.85 -25.55 -19.69
C GLN A 360 11.98 -26.79 -19.52
N SER A 361 11.55 -27.03 -18.28
CA SER A 361 10.50 -28.00 -18.01
C SER A 361 9.22 -27.51 -18.70
N SER A 362 8.45 -28.44 -19.26
CA SER A 362 7.25 -28.13 -20.03
C SER A 362 6.12 -27.48 -19.20
N ASN A 363 6.27 -27.37 -17.87
CA ASN A 363 5.27 -26.79 -16.97
C ASN A 363 5.40 -25.26 -16.76
N TYR A 364 6.43 -24.60 -17.30
CA TYR A 364 6.59 -23.16 -17.16
C TYR A 364 5.83 -22.37 -18.22
N ILE A 365 5.01 -21.42 -17.77
CA ILE A 365 4.25 -20.50 -18.63
C ILE A 365 4.83 -19.10 -18.48
N THR A 366 5.45 -18.59 -19.54
CA THR A 366 6.14 -17.29 -19.55
C THR A 366 5.45 -16.24 -20.43
N LYS A 367 4.60 -16.66 -21.36
CA LYS A 367 3.98 -15.78 -22.34
C LYS A 367 2.47 -15.69 -22.11
N PRO A 368 1.92 -14.52 -21.75
CA PRO A 368 0.49 -14.31 -21.66
C PRO A 368 -0.16 -14.29 -23.05
N THR A 369 -1.45 -14.65 -23.12
CA THR A 369 -2.29 -14.54 -24.32
C THR A 369 -2.66 -13.09 -24.62
N ALA A 370 -2.86 -12.29 -23.57
CA ALA A 370 -3.22 -10.88 -23.65
C ALA A 370 -2.70 -10.11 -22.42
N SER A 371 -2.66 -8.78 -22.50
CA SER A 371 -2.37 -7.95 -21.34
C SER A 371 -3.09 -6.61 -21.40
N TYR A 372 -3.59 -6.13 -20.25
CA TYR A 372 -4.36 -4.89 -20.16
C TYR A 372 -3.63 -3.90 -19.26
N PHE A 373 -3.57 -2.63 -19.65
CA PHE A 373 -2.80 -1.61 -18.97
C PHE A 373 -3.51 -0.25 -18.94
N LEU A 374 -2.95 0.67 -18.15
CA LEU A 374 -3.31 2.09 -18.12
C LEU A 374 -2.09 2.96 -18.42
N LEU A 375 -2.33 4.16 -18.92
CA LEU A 375 -1.29 5.18 -19.11
C LEU A 375 -1.23 6.20 -17.96
N THR A 376 -2.14 6.09 -16.99
CA THR A 376 -2.18 6.96 -15.81
C THR A 376 -1.26 6.38 -14.72
N PRO A 377 -0.23 7.13 -14.27
CA PRO A 377 0.65 6.70 -13.18
C PRO A 377 -0.14 6.43 -11.89
N TYR A 378 0.38 5.53 -11.04
CA TYR A 378 -0.19 5.20 -9.73
C TYR A 378 -1.63 4.68 -9.73
N ALA A 379 -2.19 4.30 -10.89
CA ALA A 379 -3.58 3.89 -11.00
C ALA A 379 -3.90 2.57 -10.27
N LYS A 380 -2.90 1.68 -10.13
CA LYS A 380 -3.01 0.35 -9.50
C LYS A 380 -4.06 -0.55 -10.14
N LEU A 381 -4.04 -0.66 -11.47
CA LEU A 381 -4.91 -1.55 -12.22
C LEU A 381 -4.75 -3.00 -11.72
N GLY A 382 -5.87 -3.66 -11.45
CA GLY A 382 -5.90 -5.03 -10.96
C GLY A 382 -5.90 -5.14 -9.44
N TRP A 383 -6.07 -4.04 -8.71
CA TRP A 383 -6.18 -4.07 -7.25
C TRP A 383 -7.29 -5.02 -6.77
N ALA A 384 -8.46 -4.91 -7.39
CA ALA A 384 -9.60 -5.80 -7.19
C ALA A 384 -10.12 -6.26 -8.55
N MET A 385 -10.54 -7.52 -8.65
CA MET A 385 -11.10 -8.09 -9.88
C MET A 385 -12.24 -9.04 -9.55
N THR A 386 -13.20 -9.14 -10.46
CA THR A 386 -14.23 -10.18 -10.44
C THR A 386 -14.68 -10.50 -11.86
N SER A 387 -15.45 -11.57 -12.01
CA SER A 387 -15.97 -12.01 -13.30
C SER A 387 -17.41 -12.48 -13.20
N ALA A 388 -18.21 -12.11 -14.19
CA ALA A 388 -19.61 -12.48 -14.35
C ALA A 388 -20.12 -12.06 -15.73
N ASP A 389 -21.15 -12.72 -16.24
CA ASP A 389 -21.84 -12.34 -17.48
C ASP A 389 -22.73 -11.09 -17.24
N LEU A 390 -22.16 -9.89 -17.37
CA LEU A 390 -22.82 -8.62 -17.08
C LEU A 390 -23.72 -8.17 -18.24
N ASN A 391 -23.36 -8.52 -19.47
CA ASN A 391 -24.11 -8.15 -20.67
C ASN A 391 -25.17 -9.20 -21.08
N GLN A 392 -25.25 -10.33 -20.36
CA GLN A 392 -26.18 -11.46 -20.58
C GLN A 392 -25.99 -12.18 -21.93
N ASP A 393 -24.76 -12.25 -22.43
CA ASP A 393 -24.44 -12.93 -23.69
C ASP A 393 -24.05 -14.41 -23.52
N GLY A 394 -23.95 -14.89 -22.28
CA GLY A 394 -23.58 -16.24 -21.91
C GLY A 394 -22.08 -16.47 -21.67
N TYR A 395 -21.26 -15.42 -21.68
CA TYR A 395 -19.83 -15.46 -21.40
C TYR A 395 -19.48 -14.56 -20.21
N ASP A 396 -18.57 -14.99 -19.34
CA ASP A 396 -18.16 -14.13 -18.23
C ASP A 396 -17.34 -12.93 -18.76
N ASP A 397 -17.68 -11.76 -18.26
CA ASP A 397 -16.96 -10.50 -18.44
C ASP A 397 -15.95 -10.30 -17.31
N LEU A 398 -14.97 -9.42 -17.53
CA LEU A 398 -13.97 -9.04 -16.55
C LEU A 398 -14.28 -7.64 -16.00
N VAL A 399 -14.33 -7.52 -14.67
CA VAL A 399 -14.43 -6.22 -13.98
C VAL A 399 -13.16 -5.97 -13.18
N VAL A 400 -12.58 -4.79 -13.34
CA VAL A 400 -11.25 -4.45 -12.78
C VAL A 400 -11.26 -3.11 -12.08
N GLY A 401 -10.79 -3.09 -10.83
CA GLY A 401 -10.58 -1.88 -10.05
C GLY A 401 -9.19 -1.27 -10.25
N ALA A 402 -9.15 0.05 -10.32
CA ALA A 402 -7.94 0.88 -10.30
C ALA A 402 -8.14 2.02 -9.27
N PRO A 403 -8.10 1.73 -7.96
CA PRO A 403 -8.43 2.68 -6.92
C PRO A 403 -7.46 3.86 -6.81
N GLY A 404 -6.25 3.72 -7.37
CA GLY A 404 -5.27 4.81 -7.43
C GLY A 404 -5.50 5.78 -8.58
N TYR A 405 -6.43 5.48 -9.51
CA TYR A 405 -6.69 6.32 -10.67
C TYR A 405 -6.95 7.77 -10.26
N SER A 406 -6.27 8.68 -10.95
CA SER A 406 -6.22 10.09 -10.61
C SER A 406 -6.34 10.93 -11.88
N GLN A 407 -6.87 12.14 -11.73
CA GLN A 407 -6.83 13.18 -12.76
C GLN A 407 -6.16 14.41 -12.17
N LEU A 408 -5.71 15.31 -13.03
CA LEU A 408 -5.15 16.58 -12.62
C LEU A 408 -6.16 17.36 -11.74
N GLY A 409 -5.78 17.65 -10.49
CA GLY A 409 -6.63 18.29 -9.48
C GLY A 409 -7.59 17.35 -8.73
N ARG A 410 -7.63 16.05 -9.07
CA ARG A 410 -8.50 15.02 -8.47
C ARG A 410 -7.70 13.74 -8.22
N ILE A 411 -6.92 13.73 -7.14
CA ILE A 411 -6.10 12.59 -6.75
C ILE A 411 -6.94 11.43 -6.18
N GLN A 412 -6.59 10.19 -6.54
CA GLN A 412 -7.12 8.93 -6.01
C GLN A 412 -8.66 8.86 -5.96
N THR A 413 -9.34 9.36 -7.00
CA THR A 413 -10.79 9.19 -7.13
C THR A 413 -11.15 7.72 -7.37
N GLY A 414 -10.29 7.00 -8.10
CA GLY A 414 -10.45 5.60 -8.46
C GLY A 414 -11.38 5.37 -9.65
N ARG A 415 -11.20 4.24 -10.32
CA ARG A 415 -11.99 3.79 -11.48
C ARG A 415 -12.26 2.29 -11.44
N VAL A 416 -13.32 1.88 -12.12
CA VAL A 416 -13.64 0.49 -12.46
C VAL A 416 -13.80 0.39 -13.98
N TYR A 417 -13.19 -0.64 -14.56
CA TYR A 417 -13.25 -0.96 -15.99
C TYR A 417 -14.00 -2.27 -16.17
N ILE A 418 -14.86 -2.34 -17.18
CA ILE A 418 -15.55 -3.56 -17.60
C ILE A 418 -15.06 -3.91 -19.00
N VAL A 419 -14.65 -5.16 -19.17
CA VAL A 419 -14.18 -5.72 -20.45
C VAL A 419 -15.01 -6.96 -20.73
N TYR A 420 -15.77 -6.92 -21.82
CA TYR A 420 -16.67 -8.00 -22.16
C TYR A 420 -15.93 -9.22 -22.72
N GLY A 421 -16.35 -10.39 -22.24
CA GLY A 421 -15.97 -11.66 -22.82
C GLY A 421 -16.73 -11.93 -24.11
N ASN A 422 -16.32 -12.97 -24.83
CA ASN A 422 -17.15 -13.59 -25.86
C ASN A 422 -16.76 -15.06 -26.00
N GLN A 423 -17.32 -15.78 -26.97
CA GLN A 423 -16.99 -17.18 -27.23
C GLN A 423 -15.48 -17.49 -27.37
N SER A 424 -14.68 -16.51 -27.78
CA SER A 424 -13.22 -16.65 -27.92
C SER A 424 -12.43 -16.42 -26.63
N GLY A 425 -13.09 -16.00 -25.54
CA GLY A 425 -12.47 -15.50 -24.32
C GLY A 425 -12.48 -13.98 -24.26
N LEU A 426 -11.70 -13.43 -23.34
CA LEU A 426 -11.43 -12.01 -23.25
C LEU A 426 -10.68 -11.49 -24.49
N PRO A 427 -10.78 -10.19 -24.82
CA PRO A 427 -10.07 -9.58 -25.94
C PRO A 427 -8.56 -9.87 -25.93
N ARG A 428 -8.03 -10.29 -27.08
CA ARG A 428 -6.60 -10.63 -27.21
C ARG A 428 -5.75 -9.40 -27.53
N GLY A 429 -4.49 -9.43 -27.13
CA GLY A 429 -3.51 -8.38 -27.43
C GLY A 429 -3.17 -7.52 -26.21
N ASP A 430 -2.48 -6.41 -26.47
CA ASP A 430 -2.14 -5.40 -25.46
C ASP A 430 -3.18 -4.26 -25.53
N LEU A 431 -4.07 -4.14 -24.54
CA LEU A 431 -5.17 -3.17 -24.54
C LEU A 431 -4.93 -2.03 -23.54
N ASP A 432 -5.20 -0.80 -23.99
CA ASP A 432 -5.29 0.38 -23.13
C ASP A 432 -6.74 0.55 -22.65
N LEU A 433 -6.99 0.24 -21.38
CA LEU A 433 -8.37 0.24 -20.85
C LEU A 433 -8.98 1.64 -20.75
N ASP A 434 -8.20 2.72 -20.76
CA ASP A 434 -8.76 4.07 -20.83
C ASP A 434 -9.39 4.38 -22.19
N GLN A 435 -9.11 3.57 -23.22
CA GLN A 435 -9.62 3.76 -24.59
C GLN A 435 -10.48 2.58 -25.08
N GLU A 436 -10.18 1.37 -24.60
CA GLU A 436 -10.69 0.12 -25.20
C GLU A 436 -11.59 -0.69 -24.26
N ALA A 437 -11.77 -0.28 -22.99
CA ALA A 437 -12.76 -0.92 -22.12
C ALA A 437 -14.18 -0.64 -22.63
N ASP A 438 -15.06 -1.63 -22.52
CA ASP A 438 -16.46 -1.52 -22.95
C ASP A 438 -17.24 -0.55 -22.07
N GLU A 439 -16.96 -0.54 -20.76
CA GLU A 439 -17.50 0.45 -19.83
C GLU A 439 -16.47 0.93 -18.80
N ILE A 440 -16.63 2.18 -18.36
CA ILE A 440 -15.78 2.80 -17.34
C ILE A 440 -16.67 3.52 -16.32
N LEU A 441 -16.53 3.17 -15.05
CA LEU A 441 -17.14 3.88 -13.93
C LEU A 441 -16.06 4.61 -13.13
N GLU A 442 -16.29 5.89 -12.81
CA GLU A 442 -15.34 6.73 -12.09
C GLU A 442 -15.88 7.18 -10.73
N GLY A 443 -15.02 7.14 -9.71
CA GLY A 443 -15.34 7.65 -8.38
C GLY A 443 -15.55 9.17 -8.35
N SER A 444 -16.55 9.62 -7.59
CA SER A 444 -16.85 11.05 -7.46
C SER A 444 -16.10 11.75 -6.32
N LYS A 445 -15.59 10.99 -5.33
CA LYS A 445 -14.93 11.53 -4.13
C LYS A 445 -13.42 11.55 -4.30
N ILE A 446 -12.80 12.73 -4.12
CA ILE A 446 -11.34 12.89 -4.09
C ILE A 446 -10.78 12.01 -2.98
N SER A 447 -9.72 11.27 -3.28
CA SER A 447 -9.08 10.32 -2.37
C SER A 447 -10.03 9.28 -1.78
N GLY A 448 -11.13 8.97 -2.51
CA GLY A 448 -12.12 7.99 -2.12
C GLY A 448 -11.71 6.55 -2.40
N ARG A 449 -10.79 6.34 -3.36
CA ARG A 449 -10.30 5.03 -3.82
C ARG A 449 -11.43 4.11 -4.30
N PHE A 450 -12.29 4.63 -5.17
CA PHE A 450 -13.34 3.83 -5.82
C PHE A 450 -12.74 2.68 -6.62
N GLY A 451 -13.26 1.46 -6.46
CA GLY A 451 -12.71 0.26 -7.09
C GLY A 451 -11.74 -0.53 -6.19
N SER A 452 -11.67 -0.23 -4.89
CA SER A 452 -10.84 -1.00 -3.95
C SER A 452 -11.37 -2.40 -3.65
N ALA A 453 -12.67 -2.63 -3.86
CA ALA A 453 -13.31 -3.94 -3.77
C ALA A 453 -14.49 -3.97 -4.74
N ILE A 454 -14.78 -5.14 -5.30
CA ILE A 454 -15.82 -5.32 -6.31
C ILE A 454 -16.59 -6.61 -6.02
N ALA A 455 -17.92 -6.57 -6.15
CA ALA A 455 -18.78 -7.74 -6.16
C ALA A 455 -19.89 -7.59 -7.20
N VAL A 456 -20.43 -8.71 -7.66
CA VAL A 456 -21.53 -8.76 -8.64
C VAL A 456 -22.63 -9.68 -8.10
N LEU A 457 -23.86 -9.17 -8.07
CA LEU A 457 -25.07 -9.86 -7.62
C LEU A 457 -26.30 -9.14 -8.14
N ASP A 458 -27.45 -9.80 -8.19
CA ASP A 458 -28.74 -9.15 -8.46
C ASP A 458 -29.31 -8.62 -7.12
N PHE A 459 -29.04 -7.36 -6.79
CA PHE A 459 -29.31 -6.79 -5.46
C PHE A 459 -30.76 -6.29 -5.33
N ASN A 460 -31.43 -6.07 -6.46
CA ASN A 460 -32.80 -5.59 -6.55
C ASN A 460 -33.80 -6.68 -7.04
N GLU A 461 -33.30 -7.88 -7.32
CA GLU A 461 -34.02 -9.07 -7.82
C GLU A 461 -34.81 -8.83 -9.11
N ASP A 462 -34.25 -8.06 -10.04
CA ASP A 462 -34.87 -7.81 -11.36
C ASP A 462 -34.44 -8.80 -12.45
N GLY A 463 -33.55 -9.73 -12.13
CA GLY A 463 -32.97 -10.72 -13.03
C GLY A 463 -31.81 -10.21 -13.86
N VAL A 464 -31.24 -9.04 -13.52
CA VAL A 464 -30.03 -8.48 -14.09
C VAL A 464 -28.97 -8.36 -13.00
N LEU A 465 -27.71 -8.62 -13.35
CA LEU A 465 -26.62 -8.49 -12.39
C LEU A 465 -26.32 -7.00 -12.15
N ASP A 466 -26.17 -6.65 -10.88
CA ASP A 466 -25.75 -5.35 -10.41
C ASP A 466 -24.26 -5.37 -10.06
N LEU A 467 -23.62 -4.20 -10.20
CA LEU A 467 -22.22 -4.01 -9.86
C LEU A 467 -22.09 -3.26 -8.54
N VAL A 468 -21.37 -3.84 -7.59
CA VAL A 468 -21.08 -3.25 -6.29
C VAL A 468 -19.61 -2.87 -6.20
N VAL A 469 -19.34 -1.62 -5.82
CA VAL A 469 -17.99 -1.06 -5.77
C VAL A 469 -17.71 -0.40 -4.41
N GLY A 470 -16.61 -0.82 -3.78
CA GLY A 470 -16.11 -0.26 -2.53
C GLY A 470 -15.21 0.97 -2.74
N ALA A 471 -15.30 1.92 -1.81
CA ALA A 471 -14.49 3.13 -1.74
C ALA A 471 -14.11 3.43 -0.27
N PRO A 472 -13.18 2.66 0.31
CA PRO A 472 -12.91 2.66 1.76
C PRO A 472 -12.24 3.94 2.28
N SER A 473 -11.75 4.82 1.41
CA SER A 473 -11.08 6.07 1.80
C SER A 473 -11.98 7.31 1.72
N VAL A 474 -13.28 7.14 1.43
CA VAL A 474 -14.24 8.25 1.48
C VAL A 474 -14.21 8.90 2.88
N GLY A 475 -14.03 10.22 2.90
CA GLY A 475 -13.90 11.01 4.13
C GLY A 475 -12.45 11.28 4.58
N SER A 476 -11.45 10.87 3.79
CA SER A 476 -10.02 11.09 4.04
C SER A 476 -9.63 12.57 4.16
N GLN A 477 -10.18 13.46 3.32
CA GLN A 477 -9.95 14.91 3.41
C GLN A 477 -10.40 15.54 4.75
N GLN A 478 -11.26 14.85 5.50
CA GLN A 478 -11.71 15.23 6.84
C GLN A 478 -11.07 14.36 7.94
N LEU A 479 -10.09 13.52 7.59
CA LEU A 479 -9.44 12.53 8.46
C LEU A 479 -10.42 11.54 9.10
N SER A 480 -11.58 11.31 8.47
CA SER A 480 -12.66 10.48 9.02
C SER A 480 -12.65 9.05 8.48
N TYR A 481 -12.24 8.83 7.23
CA TYR A 481 -12.16 7.50 6.58
C TYR A 481 -13.36 6.59 6.85
N MET A 482 -14.58 7.14 6.72
CA MET A 482 -15.81 6.37 6.95
C MET A 482 -16.02 5.29 5.87
N GLY A 483 -15.54 5.55 4.65
CA GLY A 483 -15.73 4.67 3.51
C GLY A 483 -17.18 4.65 2.99
N ALA A 484 -17.37 4.05 1.82
CA ALA A 484 -18.68 3.87 1.20
C ALA A 484 -18.68 2.65 0.27
N VAL A 485 -19.88 2.09 0.04
CA VAL A 485 -20.14 1.10 -1.00
C VAL A 485 -21.21 1.64 -1.94
N TYR A 486 -20.99 1.51 -3.24
CA TYR A 486 -21.88 2.00 -4.29
C TYR A 486 -22.43 0.82 -5.09
N VAL A 487 -23.74 0.76 -5.28
CA VAL A 487 -24.41 -0.26 -6.09
C VAL A 487 -24.96 0.39 -7.33
N PHE A 488 -24.61 -0.15 -8.49
CA PHE A 488 -25.07 0.25 -9.81
C PHE A 488 -25.97 -0.85 -10.33
N PHE A 489 -27.25 -0.53 -10.52
CA PHE A 489 -28.18 -1.51 -11.04
C PHE A 489 -27.90 -1.77 -12.52
N GLY A 490 -27.90 -3.05 -12.88
CA GLY A 490 -27.74 -3.48 -14.25
C GLY A 490 -28.93 -3.06 -15.12
N ASN A 491 -28.72 -3.01 -16.43
CA ASN A 491 -29.79 -2.80 -17.38
C ASN A 491 -29.61 -3.76 -18.56
N ARG A 492 -30.64 -4.54 -18.87
CA ARG A 492 -30.54 -5.58 -19.91
C ARG A 492 -30.16 -4.97 -21.26
N GLY A 493 -28.97 -5.34 -21.75
CA GLY A 493 -28.44 -4.90 -23.05
C GLY A 493 -28.02 -3.42 -23.10
N ALA A 494 -27.82 -2.77 -21.94
CA ALA A 494 -27.36 -1.40 -21.85
C ALA A 494 -26.28 -1.25 -20.77
N ALA A 495 -25.40 -0.27 -20.96
CA ALA A 495 -24.36 0.06 -20.00
C ALA A 495 -24.94 0.52 -18.65
N TYR A 496 -24.16 0.33 -17.59
CA TYR A 496 -24.47 0.85 -16.26
C TYR A 496 -24.61 2.38 -16.28
N HIS A 497 -25.48 2.89 -15.41
CA HIS A 497 -25.55 4.33 -15.20
C HIS A 497 -24.28 4.85 -14.54
N SER A 498 -23.87 6.09 -14.87
CA SER A 498 -22.68 6.72 -14.28
C SER A 498 -22.85 7.11 -12.80
N PHE A 499 -24.05 6.97 -12.25
CA PHE A 499 -24.37 7.26 -10.85
C PHE A 499 -24.95 6.01 -10.17
N PRO A 500 -24.62 5.76 -8.91
CA PRO A 500 -25.10 4.59 -8.20
C PRO A 500 -26.58 4.73 -7.83
N ASN A 501 -27.30 3.61 -7.88
CA ASN A 501 -28.70 3.50 -7.46
C ASN A 501 -28.80 3.45 -5.92
N VAL A 502 -27.86 2.75 -5.27
CA VAL A 502 -27.77 2.64 -3.81
C VAL A 502 -26.38 3.03 -3.36
N THR A 503 -26.29 3.75 -2.24
CA THR A 503 -25.03 4.05 -1.56
C THR A 503 -25.13 3.58 -0.13
N ILE A 504 -24.22 2.72 0.32
CA ILE A 504 -24.13 2.27 1.71
C ILE A 504 -23.03 3.05 2.38
N VAL A 505 -23.34 3.66 3.54
CA VAL A 505 -22.39 4.48 4.30
C VAL A 505 -22.17 3.94 5.71
N CYS A 506 -21.04 4.32 6.29
CA CYS A 506 -20.78 4.12 7.70
C CYS A 506 -20.69 5.48 8.41
N GLN A 507 -21.13 5.52 9.68
CA GLN A 507 -21.11 6.75 10.49
C GLN A 507 -19.92 6.80 11.45
N GLU A 508 -19.21 5.69 11.62
CA GLU A 508 -18.04 5.60 12.50
C GLU A 508 -16.78 6.11 11.77
N ILE A 509 -15.98 6.93 12.48
CA ILE A 509 -14.65 7.31 12.03
C ILE A 509 -13.78 6.05 11.94
N TYR A 510 -12.97 5.94 10.89
CA TYR A 510 -12.12 4.79 10.56
C TYR A 510 -12.91 3.51 10.23
N CYS A 511 -14.19 3.64 9.88
CA CYS A 511 -14.97 2.48 9.46
C CYS A 511 -14.39 1.81 8.20
N ASN A 512 -13.84 2.60 7.27
CA ASN A 512 -13.26 2.11 6.01
C ASN A 512 -14.20 1.13 5.27
N LEU A 513 -15.49 1.45 5.23
CA LEU A 513 -16.51 0.60 4.62
C LEU A 513 -16.20 0.32 3.15
N GLY A 514 -16.37 -0.94 2.73
CA GLY A 514 -16.10 -1.37 1.36
C GLY A 514 -14.65 -1.80 1.11
N TRP A 515 -13.98 -2.31 2.14
CA TRP A 515 -12.61 -2.86 1.99
C TRP A 515 -12.60 -4.24 1.35
N SER A 516 -13.58 -5.10 1.67
CA SER A 516 -13.80 -6.39 1.03
C SER A 516 -15.30 -6.57 0.77
N LEU A 517 -15.64 -7.21 -0.34
CA LEU A 517 -17.02 -7.45 -0.77
C LEU A 517 -17.15 -8.91 -1.22
N LEU A 518 -18.30 -9.52 -0.94
CA LEU A 518 -18.64 -10.86 -1.39
C LEU A 518 -20.14 -10.94 -1.68
N ALA A 519 -20.50 -11.58 -2.79
CA ALA A 519 -21.88 -11.92 -3.12
C ALA A 519 -22.18 -13.35 -2.66
N VAL A 520 -23.11 -13.54 -1.74
CA VAL A 520 -23.41 -14.85 -1.15
C VAL A 520 -24.82 -14.87 -0.57
N ASP A 521 -25.55 -15.97 -0.73
CA ASP A 521 -26.86 -16.21 -0.11
C ASP A 521 -26.71 -16.35 1.42
N VAL A 522 -26.97 -15.30 2.18
CA VAL A 522 -26.77 -15.27 3.64
C VAL A 522 -28.01 -15.77 4.36
N ASP A 523 -29.21 -15.47 3.87
CA ASP A 523 -30.47 -15.84 4.53
C ASP A 523 -31.06 -17.19 4.08
N GLY A 524 -30.51 -17.78 3.02
CA GLY A 524 -30.89 -19.09 2.48
C GLY A 524 -32.11 -19.04 1.58
N ASP A 525 -32.47 -17.89 1.03
CA ASP A 525 -33.62 -17.72 0.13
C ASP A 525 -33.33 -18.14 -1.33
N GLY A 526 -32.06 -18.38 -1.66
CA GLY A 526 -31.58 -18.77 -2.98
C GLY A 526 -31.05 -17.61 -3.84
N ASN A 527 -31.21 -16.36 -3.39
CA ASN A 527 -30.63 -15.16 -3.99
C ASN A 527 -29.32 -14.82 -3.29
N ARG A 528 -28.41 -14.15 -4.00
CA ARG A 528 -27.15 -13.70 -3.38
C ARG A 528 -27.37 -12.36 -2.69
N ASP A 529 -26.84 -12.24 -1.48
CA ASP A 529 -26.80 -11.02 -0.69
C ASP A 529 -25.43 -10.37 -0.74
N LEU A 530 -25.39 -9.08 -0.37
CA LEU A 530 -24.14 -8.35 -0.27
C LEU A 530 -23.53 -8.51 1.11
N LEU A 531 -22.33 -9.09 1.19
CA LEU A 531 -21.50 -9.11 2.39
C LEU A 531 -20.37 -8.09 2.27
N VAL A 532 -20.23 -7.23 3.28
CA VAL A 532 -19.25 -6.13 3.32
C VAL A 532 -18.33 -6.29 4.52
N GLY A 533 -17.03 -6.45 4.27
CA GLY A 533 -16.00 -6.47 5.30
C GLY A 533 -15.31 -5.11 5.45
N SER A 534 -15.07 -4.73 6.70
CA SER A 534 -14.50 -3.43 7.08
C SER A 534 -13.48 -3.63 8.21
N PRO A 535 -12.25 -4.06 7.90
CA PRO A 535 -11.27 -4.52 8.89
C PRO A 535 -10.76 -3.42 9.84
N TYR A 536 -10.77 -2.16 9.41
CA TYR A 536 -10.33 -1.04 10.25
C TYR A 536 -11.45 -0.45 11.11
N ALA A 537 -12.69 -0.89 10.91
CA ALA A 537 -13.81 -0.38 11.67
C ALA A 537 -13.60 -0.57 13.19
N PRO A 538 -14.02 0.41 14.01
CA PRO A 538 -13.86 0.33 15.45
C PRO A 538 -14.46 -0.94 16.05
N GLY A 539 -15.73 -1.26 15.75
CA GLY A 539 -16.39 -2.49 16.24
C GLY A 539 -16.36 -2.62 17.77
N GLY A 540 -16.43 -1.49 18.49
CA GLY A 540 -16.30 -1.41 19.94
C GLY A 540 -14.86 -1.38 20.48
N GLY A 541 -13.86 -1.21 19.62
CA GLY A 541 -12.44 -1.01 19.96
C GLY A 541 -11.68 -0.31 18.84
N LYS A 542 -10.35 -0.48 18.79
CA LYS A 542 -9.52 0.08 17.71
C LYS A 542 -9.32 -0.95 16.62
N GLN A 543 -9.80 -0.71 15.40
CA GLN A 543 -9.58 -1.62 14.24
C GLN A 543 -9.91 -3.09 14.55
N ARG A 544 -11.02 -3.34 15.27
CA ARG A 544 -11.47 -4.71 15.50
C ARG A 544 -11.97 -5.33 14.21
N GLY A 545 -12.59 -4.50 13.39
CA GLY A 545 -13.22 -4.86 12.15
C GLY A 545 -14.66 -5.30 12.33
N ILE A 546 -15.46 -5.12 11.29
CA ILE A 546 -16.86 -5.59 11.23
C ILE A 546 -17.12 -6.28 9.90
N VAL A 547 -18.12 -7.16 9.88
CA VAL A 547 -18.70 -7.72 8.66
C VAL A 547 -20.22 -7.56 8.73
N ALA A 548 -20.79 -6.90 7.71
CA ALA A 548 -22.20 -6.60 7.59
C ALA A 548 -22.79 -7.25 6.33
N SER A 549 -24.01 -7.76 6.39
CA SER A 549 -24.75 -8.29 5.26
C SER A 549 -26.02 -7.49 5.00
N PHE A 550 -26.36 -7.32 3.72
CA PHE A 550 -27.55 -6.66 3.25
C PHE A 550 -28.28 -7.60 2.29
N TYR A 551 -29.47 -8.05 2.69
CA TYR A 551 -30.24 -9.05 1.93
C TYR A 551 -30.81 -8.46 0.66
N SER A 552 -30.72 -9.19 -0.44
CA SER A 552 -31.37 -8.84 -1.70
C SER A 552 -32.88 -9.02 -1.59
N PHE A 553 -33.65 -8.20 -2.30
CA PHE A 553 -35.11 -8.35 -2.39
C PHE A 553 -35.69 -7.51 -3.52
N SER A 554 -36.78 -8.00 -4.10
CA SER A 554 -37.55 -7.27 -5.11
C SER A 554 -37.91 -5.84 -4.69
N ASN A 555 -37.78 -4.90 -5.62
CA ASN A 555 -38.15 -3.49 -5.42
C ASN A 555 -37.32 -2.78 -4.34
N ARG A 556 -36.08 -3.22 -4.09
CA ARG A 556 -35.12 -2.49 -3.27
C ARG A 556 -35.02 -1.05 -3.75
N SER A 557 -35.41 -0.12 -2.88
CA SER A 557 -35.80 1.21 -3.32
C SER A 557 -34.69 1.94 -4.05
N CYS A 558 -35.01 2.56 -5.20
CA CYS A 558 -34.21 3.60 -5.86
C CYS A 558 -34.04 4.88 -4.99
N GLN A 559 -34.44 4.85 -3.72
CA GLN A 559 -34.42 5.98 -2.79
C GLN A 559 -33.22 5.93 -1.84
N GLY A 560 -32.03 5.82 -2.44
CA GLY A 560 -30.89 6.65 -2.11
C GLY A 560 -30.47 6.69 -0.64
N GLN A 561 -29.66 5.70 -0.27
CA GLN A 561 -28.77 5.64 0.90
C GLN A 561 -29.18 4.63 1.98
N LEU A 562 -28.33 3.62 2.20
CA LEU A 562 -28.34 2.70 3.33
C LEU A 562 -27.18 3.04 4.28
N SER A 563 -27.27 2.55 5.51
CA SER A 563 -26.21 2.63 6.50
C SER A 563 -25.87 1.25 7.05
N VAL A 564 -24.69 1.10 7.65
CA VAL A 564 -24.30 -0.15 8.33
C VAL A 564 -25.31 -0.57 9.42
N SER A 565 -26.03 0.36 10.03
CA SER A 565 -27.10 0.04 11.00
C SER A 565 -28.34 -0.58 10.36
N ASP A 566 -28.49 -0.48 9.04
CA ASP A 566 -29.58 -1.10 8.28
C ASP A 566 -29.23 -2.52 7.82
N ALA A 567 -28.05 -3.05 8.21
CA ALA A 567 -27.63 -4.40 7.85
C ALA A 567 -28.50 -5.46 8.53
N ASP A 568 -28.89 -6.47 7.76
CA ASP A 568 -29.73 -7.58 8.21
C ASP A 568 -28.97 -8.57 9.11
N TRP A 569 -27.65 -8.68 8.89
CA TRP A 569 -26.73 -9.46 9.73
C TRP A 569 -25.42 -8.71 9.94
N LEU A 570 -24.96 -8.61 11.19
CA LEU A 570 -23.75 -7.87 11.56
C LEU A 570 -22.97 -8.60 12.65
N VAL A 571 -21.66 -8.75 12.44
CA VAL A 571 -20.72 -9.30 13.41
C VAL A 571 -19.48 -8.43 13.54
N THR A 572 -18.92 -8.40 14.74
CA THR A 572 -17.75 -7.57 15.10
C THR A 572 -16.56 -8.43 15.50
N GLY A 573 -15.35 -8.00 15.13
CA GLY A 573 -14.11 -8.66 15.55
C GLY A 573 -13.90 -8.60 17.07
N GLU A 574 -13.21 -9.60 17.61
CA GLU A 574 -13.04 -9.75 19.06
C GLU A 574 -11.93 -8.88 19.66
N ARG A 575 -10.96 -8.44 18.85
CA ARG A 575 -9.69 -7.86 19.35
C ARG A 575 -9.27 -6.64 18.55
N ASP A 576 -8.69 -5.68 19.28
CA ASP A 576 -8.14 -4.48 18.66
C ASP A 576 -7.01 -4.84 17.69
N TYR A 577 -6.99 -4.16 16.55
CA TYR A 577 -6.08 -4.36 15.43
C TYR A 577 -6.08 -5.79 14.88
N ALA A 578 -7.19 -6.53 15.01
CA ALA A 578 -7.30 -7.89 14.47
C ALA A 578 -7.71 -7.93 12.99
N TRP A 579 -8.23 -6.82 12.46
CA TRP A 579 -8.63 -6.67 11.06
C TRP A 579 -9.62 -7.74 10.61
N PHE A 580 -10.63 -7.99 11.44
CA PHE A 580 -11.69 -8.94 11.13
C PHE A 580 -12.50 -8.45 9.91
N GLY A 581 -12.69 -9.32 8.92
CA GLY A 581 -13.30 -8.96 7.64
C GLY A 581 -12.30 -8.55 6.55
N ALA A 582 -10.99 -8.73 6.78
CA ALA A 582 -9.98 -8.44 5.76
C ALA A 582 -10.09 -9.36 4.53
N SER A 583 -10.49 -10.61 4.73
CA SER A 583 -10.76 -11.59 3.68
C SER A 583 -12.09 -12.30 3.96
N LEU A 584 -12.83 -12.60 2.90
CA LEU A 584 -14.15 -13.20 2.94
C LEU A 584 -14.20 -14.37 1.97
N SER A 585 -14.85 -15.45 2.36
CA SER A 585 -15.14 -16.60 1.49
C SER A 585 -16.40 -17.29 1.99
N SER A 586 -17.01 -18.12 1.15
CA SER A 586 -18.24 -18.83 1.51
C SER A 586 -18.37 -20.14 0.75
N ILE A 587 -19.03 -21.11 1.37
CA ILE A 587 -19.38 -22.37 0.71
C ILE A 587 -20.76 -22.84 1.13
N GLN A 588 -21.47 -23.48 0.20
CA GLN A 588 -22.73 -24.16 0.48
C GLN A 588 -22.47 -25.54 1.09
N LEU A 589 -22.93 -25.74 2.33
CA LEU A 589 -22.95 -27.04 3.01
C LEU A 589 -24.40 -27.54 3.05
N GLN A 590 -24.74 -28.47 2.15
CA GLN A 590 -26.12 -28.95 1.95
C GLN A 590 -27.09 -27.78 1.70
N ASN A 591 -27.92 -27.42 2.69
CA ASN A 591 -28.92 -26.35 2.63
C ASN A 591 -28.55 -25.15 3.52
N ARG A 592 -27.27 -24.96 3.85
CA ARG A 592 -26.81 -23.81 4.64
C ARG A 592 -25.54 -23.21 4.07
N THR A 593 -25.48 -21.89 4.11
CA THR A 593 -24.29 -21.12 3.78
C THR A 593 -23.33 -21.08 4.97
N LEU A 594 -22.09 -21.52 4.77
CA LEU A 594 -20.99 -21.29 5.71
C LEU A 594 -20.22 -20.05 5.25
N LEU A 595 -20.22 -19.01 6.07
CA LEU A 595 -19.39 -17.82 5.87
C LEU A 595 -18.05 -18.00 6.57
N LEU A 596 -16.97 -17.64 5.88
CA LEU A 596 -15.60 -17.69 6.37
C LEU A 596 -15.01 -16.28 6.38
N ILE A 597 -14.54 -15.84 7.54
CA ILE A 597 -14.07 -14.47 7.75
C ILE A 597 -12.65 -14.50 8.31
N GLY A 598 -11.72 -13.86 7.60
CA GLY A 598 -10.32 -13.72 8.01
C GLY A 598 -10.08 -12.53 8.92
N SER A 599 -9.11 -12.69 9.81
CA SER A 599 -8.63 -11.71 10.79
C SER A 599 -7.11 -11.85 10.92
N PRO A 600 -6.35 -11.41 9.90
CA PRO A 600 -4.95 -11.79 9.72
C PRO A 600 -4.02 -11.25 10.80
N THR A 601 -4.34 -10.13 11.43
CA THR A 601 -3.51 -9.53 12.49
C THR A 601 -3.99 -9.88 13.90
N TRP A 602 -4.93 -10.83 14.02
CA TRP A 602 -5.38 -11.31 15.32
C TRP A 602 -4.20 -11.79 16.16
N LYS A 603 -4.13 -11.33 17.42
CA LYS A 603 -3.07 -11.66 18.38
C LYS A 603 -3.51 -12.74 19.36
N SER A 604 -2.65 -13.72 19.62
CA SER A 604 -2.87 -14.75 20.63
C SER A 604 -2.33 -14.30 21.98
N CYS A 605 -3.11 -14.46 23.05
CA CYS A 605 -2.64 -14.18 24.41
C CYS A 605 -3.37 -15.05 25.44
N THR A 606 -2.69 -15.35 26.55
CA THR A 606 -3.26 -16.08 27.69
C THR A 606 -3.58 -15.12 28.84
N GLY A 607 -4.82 -15.13 29.36
CA GLY A 607 -5.27 -14.31 30.50
C GLY A 607 -6.35 -13.27 30.17
N LEU A 608 -6.98 -12.66 31.19
CA LEU A 608 -7.93 -11.55 31.00
C LEU A 608 -7.19 -10.38 30.32
N GLY A 609 -7.61 -10.00 29.11
CA GLY A 609 -7.21 -8.74 28.46
C GLY A 609 -5.78 -8.64 27.90
N CYS A 610 -5.03 -9.73 27.76
CA CYS A 610 -3.63 -9.71 27.28
C CYS A 610 -2.67 -8.80 28.09
N TYR A 611 -2.99 -8.46 29.34
CA TYR A 611 -2.18 -7.54 30.15
C TYR A 611 -0.78 -8.07 30.50
N PHE A 612 -0.54 -9.38 30.41
CA PHE A 612 0.75 -10.01 30.67
C PHE A 612 1.42 -10.44 29.36
N ALA A 613 2.51 -9.78 29.00
CA ALA A 613 3.20 -9.94 27.72
C ALA A 613 3.91 -11.29 27.53
N GLN A 614 4.21 -12.04 28.60
CA GLN A 614 5.15 -13.17 28.53
C GLN A 614 4.77 -14.31 27.57
N ASN A 615 3.50 -14.45 27.19
CA ASN A 615 3.03 -15.48 26.24
C ASN A 615 2.21 -14.91 25.06
N THR A 616 2.26 -13.59 24.82
CA THR A 616 1.53 -13.00 23.69
C THR A 616 2.27 -13.24 22.39
N LYS A 617 1.56 -13.74 21.36
CA LYS A 617 2.07 -13.83 19.99
C LYS A 617 1.32 -12.86 19.10
N GLN A 618 2.05 -11.98 18.43
CA GLN A 618 1.47 -10.96 17.57
C GLN A 618 1.09 -11.48 16.19
N ALA A 619 0.09 -10.85 15.57
CA ALA A 619 -0.33 -11.08 14.19
C ALA A 619 -0.29 -12.56 13.74
N VAL A 620 -0.75 -13.47 14.61
CA VAL A 620 -0.77 -14.90 14.30
C VAL A 620 -1.84 -15.20 13.25
N GLY A 621 -2.91 -14.42 13.27
CA GLY A 621 -4.05 -14.54 12.37
C GLY A 621 -5.06 -15.60 12.80
N ARG A 622 -6.29 -15.42 12.34
CA ARG A 622 -7.44 -16.25 12.69
C ARG A 622 -8.49 -16.23 11.59
N VAL A 623 -9.19 -17.35 11.41
CA VAL A 623 -10.34 -17.50 10.51
C VAL A 623 -11.53 -17.99 11.32
N TYR A 624 -12.69 -17.39 11.10
CA TYR A 624 -13.93 -17.72 11.78
C TYR A 624 -14.93 -18.31 10.79
N GLY A 625 -15.65 -19.35 11.21
CA GLY A 625 -16.78 -19.91 10.44
C GLY A 625 -18.11 -19.54 11.08
N TYR A 626 -19.03 -18.96 10.31
CA TYR A 626 -20.37 -18.57 10.74
C TYR A 626 -21.44 -19.29 9.94
N LEU A 627 -22.54 -19.67 10.62
CA LEU A 627 -23.76 -20.15 10.01
C LEU A 627 -24.87 -19.14 10.30
N PRO A 628 -25.14 -18.19 9.41
CA PRO A 628 -26.26 -17.27 9.54
C PRO A 628 -27.60 -18.00 9.80
N PRO A 629 -28.55 -17.38 10.52
CA PRO A 629 -28.49 -16.02 11.09
C PRO A 629 -27.70 -15.93 12.41
N SER A 630 -27.04 -17.00 12.86
CA SER A 630 -26.24 -16.95 14.10
C SER A 630 -25.10 -15.94 13.98
N THR A 631 -25.01 -15.04 14.95
CA THR A 631 -23.87 -14.12 15.12
C THR A 631 -22.76 -14.71 15.99
N GLN A 632 -22.93 -15.95 16.48
CA GLN A 632 -21.87 -16.70 17.15
C GLN A 632 -21.13 -17.56 16.14
N SER A 633 -19.79 -17.46 16.14
CA SER A 633 -18.95 -18.29 15.28
C SER A 633 -19.09 -19.76 15.66
N ARG A 634 -19.33 -20.62 14.67
CA ARG A 634 -19.38 -22.08 14.83
C ARG A 634 -18.01 -22.64 15.22
N PHE A 635 -16.96 -22.12 14.61
CA PHE A 635 -15.58 -22.50 14.87
C PHE A 635 -14.63 -21.35 14.61
N ALA A 636 -13.41 -21.50 15.12
CA ALA A 636 -12.28 -20.67 14.71
C ALA A 636 -11.01 -21.50 14.50
N LEU A 637 -10.28 -21.16 13.45
CA LEU A 637 -8.95 -21.68 13.14
C LEU A 637 -7.94 -20.57 13.44
N THR A 638 -6.88 -20.87 14.20
CA THR A 638 -5.90 -19.88 14.64
C THR A 638 -4.51 -20.28 14.17
N GLY A 639 -3.76 -19.32 13.63
CA GLY A 639 -2.36 -19.52 13.29
C GLY A 639 -1.51 -19.80 14.53
N ASP A 640 -0.40 -20.53 14.35
CA ASP A 640 0.47 -20.95 15.45
C ASP A 640 1.79 -20.16 15.53
N LYS A 641 2.14 -19.47 14.44
CA LYS A 641 3.36 -18.67 14.31
C LYS A 641 3.08 -17.19 14.49
N GLU A 642 3.90 -16.56 15.33
CA GLU A 642 3.93 -15.11 15.46
C GLU A 642 4.25 -14.46 14.11
N MET A 643 3.54 -13.38 13.81
CA MET A 643 3.59 -12.67 12.54
C MET A 643 3.34 -13.58 11.33
N GLY A 644 2.59 -14.67 11.47
CA GLY A 644 2.26 -15.58 10.38
C GLY A 644 1.14 -15.08 9.46
N ARG A 645 0.27 -14.19 9.98
CA ARG A 645 -0.88 -13.61 9.28
C ARG A 645 -1.82 -14.64 8.64
N PHE A 646 -2.13 -15.69 9.40
CA PHE A 646 -3.08 -16.71 8.97
C PHE A 646 -4.47 -16.13 8.71
N GLY A 647 -5.05 -16.44 7.54
CA GLY A 647 -6.33 -15.86 7.11
C GLY A 647 -6.18 -14.58 6.30
N SER A 648 -4.99 -14.26 5.79
CA SER A 648 -4.82 -13.15 4.85
C SER A 648 -5.58 -13.36 3.55
N SER A 649 -5.65 -14.60 3.08
CA SER A 649 -6.39 -15.02 1.88
C SER A 649 -7.16 -16.32 2.16
N LEU A 650 -8.31 -16.47 1.52
CA LEU A 650 -9.25 -17.58 1.73
C LEU A 650 -9.82 -18.01 0.39
N ALA A 651 -9.81 -19.32 0.13
CA ALA A 651 -10.54 -19.91 -0.99
C ALA A 651 -11.24 -21.20 -0.54
N THR A 652 -12.41 -21.45 -1.12
CA THR A 652 -13.19 -22.66 -0.89
C THR A 652 -13.54 -23.31 -2.22
N GLY A 653 -13.53 -24.63 -2.25
CA GLY A 653 -13.74 -25.39 -3.47
C GLY A 653 -13.86 -26.88 -3.21
N PHE A 654 -13.88 -27.66 -4.28
CA PHE A 654 -14.07 -29.10 -4.25
C PHE A 654 -12.92 -29.80 -4.98
N LEU A 655 -12.15 -30.63 -4.29
CA LEU A 655 -10.99 -31.31 -4.86
C LEU A 655 -10.77 -32.70 -4.26
N SER A 656 -9.85 -33.48 -4.82
CA SER A 656 -9.51 -34.84 -4.38
C SER A 656 -8.24 -34.85 -3.52
N VAL A 657 -8.34 -35.37 -2.30
CA VAL A 657 -7.20 -35.59 -1.41
C VAL A 657 -7.04 -37.08 -1.17
N GLU A 658 -5.91 -37.63 -1.60
CA GLU A 658 -5.64 -39.08 -1.60
C GLU A 658 -6.73 -39.90 -2.31
N GLY A 659 -7.28 -39.37 -3.41
CA GLY A 659 -8.35 -40.02 -4.17
C GLY A 659 -9.75 -39.88 -3.55
N ILE A 660 -9.89 -39.10 -2.46
CA ILE A 660 -11.17 -38.85 -1.79
C ILE A 660 -11.64 -37.43 -2.11
N PRO A 661 -12.77 -37.26 -2.81
CA PRO A 661 -13.35 -35.94 -3.07
C PRO A 661 -13.81 -35.26 -1.76
N ARG A 662 -13.47 -33.97 -1.61
CA ARG A 662 -13.71 -33.18 -0.40
C ARG A 662 -14.04 -31.75 -0.74
N GLN A 663 -14.94 -31.16 0.05
CA GLN A 663 -15.04 -29.71 0.14
C GLN A 663 -13.94 -29.19 1.06
N VAL A 664 -13.18 -28.21 0.60
CA VAL A 664 -12.00 -27.73 1.31
C VAL A 664 -12.03 -26.22 1.53
N LEU A 665 -11.31 -25.81 2.56
CA LEU A 665 -10.91 -24.43 2.79
C LEU A 665 -9.38 -24.34 2.67
N VAL A 666 -8.91 -23.49 1.78
CA VAL A 666 -7.50 -23.14 1.63
C VAL A 666 -7.25 -21.77 2.26
N VAL A 667 -6.30 -21.70 3.19
CA VAL A 667 -5.98 -20.49 3.96
C VAL A 667 -4.52 -20.10 3.76
N GLY A 668 -4.28 -18.85 3.37
CA GLY A 668 -2.94 -18.27 3.28
C GLY A 668 -2.42 -17.70 4.60
N ALA A 669 -1.12 -17.89 4.83
CA ALA A 669 -0.33 -17.29 5.91
C ALA A 669 1.01 -16.78 5.31
N PRO A 670 0.98 -15.68 4.54
CA PRO A 670 2.06 -15.27 3.63
C PRO A 670 3.35 -14.83 4.33
N THR A 671 3.26 -14.45 5.60
CA THR A 671 4.42 -13.97 6.38
C THR A 671 4.97 -15.04 7.30
N GLN A 672 4.38 -16.23 7.32
CA GLN A 672 4.89 -17.36 8.08
C GLN A 672 6.22 -17.86 7.49
N GLY A 673 7.20 -18.14 8.35
CA GLY A 673 8.44 -18.78 7.94
C GLY A 673 8.26 -20.27 7.68
N SER A 674 9.04 -20.82 6.74
CA SER A 674 9.08 -22.25 6.46
C SER A 674 10.45 -22.85 6.84
N SER A 675 10.44 -24.11 7.28
CA SER A 675 11.66 -24.89 7.44
C SER A 675 12.17 -25.28 6.05
N SER A 676 13.48 -25.17 5.85
CA SER A 676 14.12 -25.52 4.59
C SER A 676 15.34 -26.40 4.82
N ARG A 677 15.70 -27.17 3.79
CA ARG A 677 16.90 -27.97 3.76
C ARG A 677 17.60 -27.77 2.43
N ILE A 678 18.88 -27.41 2.47
CA ILE A 678 19.75 -27.38 1.29
C ILE A 678 20.79 -28.50 1.47
N ALA A 679 20.69 -29.53 0.64
CA ALA A 679 21.37 -30.82 0.78
C ALA A 679 21.14 -31.48 2.15
N PHE A 680 21.99 -31.21 3.14
CA PHE A 680 21.89 -31.71 4.52
C PHE A 680 21.90 -30.60 5.56
N ILE A 681 21.91 -29.33 5.13
CA ILE A 681 21.97 -28.17 6.01
C ILE A 681 20.55 -27.67 6.24
N PRO A 682 20.02 -27.74 7.47
CA PRO A 682 18.75 -27.13 7.80
C PRO A 682 18.88 -25.60 7.80
N ALA A 683 17.86 -24.93 7.30
CA ALA A 683 17.75 -23.47 7.26
C ALA A 683 16.30 -23.04 7.52
N VAL A 684 16.12 -21.76 7.84
CA VAL A 684 14.78 -21.14 7.93
C VAL A 684 14.64 -20.13 6.81
N LEU A 685 13.54 -20.25 6.06
CA LEU A 685 13.13 -19.26 5.08
C LEU A 685 12.15 -18.32 5.78
N HIS A 686 12.67 -17.20 6.27
CA HIS A 686 11.86 -16.16 6.91
C HIS A 686 10.82 -15.62 5.94
N GLN A 687 9.57 -15.59 6.40
CA GLN A 687 8.42 -15.08 5.66
C GLN A 687 8.29 -15.62 4.22
N ALA A 688 8.63 -16.89 4.03
CA ALA A 688 8.44 -17.58 2.76
C ALA A 688 6.96 -17.67 2.38
N GLY A 689 6.11 -17.78 3.39
CA GLY A 689 4.68 -18.00 3.25
C GLY A 689 4.32 -19.48 3.21
N ILE A 690 3.12 -19.78 3.68
CA ILE A 690 2.53 -21.13 3.68
C ILE A 690 1.04 -21.03 3.37
N THR A 691 0.52 -22.05 2.71
CA THR A 691 -0.89 -22.27 2.47
C THR A 691 -1.31 -23.57 3.15
N MET A 692 -2.44 -23.53 3.86
CA MET A 692 -2.96 -24.66 4.65
C MET A 692 -4.36 -25.03 4.15
N MET A 693 -4.56 -26.31 3.87
CA MET A 693 -5.83 -26.83 3.37
C MET A 693 -6.55 -27.64 4.45
N TYR A 694 -7.82 -27.33 4.67
CA TYR A 694 -8.67 -27.93 5.69
C TYR A 694 -9.88 -28.63 5.08
N ASP A 695 -10.30 -29.72 5.70
CA ASP A 695 -11.51 -30.46 5.38
C ASP A 695 -12.74 -29.73 5.94
N LEU A 696 -13.64 -29.29 5.07
CA LEU A 696 -14.91 -28.71 5.49
C LEU A 696 -15.94 -29.82 5.60
N THR A 697 -16.20 -30.22 6.83
CA THR A 697 -17.27 -31.16 7.17
C THR A 697 -18.34 -30.49 8.00
N GLU A 698 -19.49 -31.14 8.16
CA GLU A 698 -20.54 -30.65 9.06
C GLU A 698 -20.13 -30.66 10.55
N SER A 699 -19.01 -31.28 10.92
CA SER A 699 -18.59 -31.37 12.32
C SER A 699 -17.84 -30.12 12.81
N SER A 700 -17.78 -29.94 14.14
CA SER A 700 -17.60 -28.63 14.80
C SER A 700 -16.29 -27.88 14.56
N LYS A 701 -15.27 -28.45 13.92
CA LYS A 701 -14.02 -27.75 13.57
C LYS A 701 -13.32 -28.41 12.38
N PRO A 702 -12.95 -27.67 11.32
CA PRO A 702 -12.22 -28.22 10.18
C PRO A 702 -10.89 -28.86 10.57
N SER A 703 -10.59 -30.03 10.03
CA SER A 703 -9.31 -30.72 10.21
C SER A 703 -8.32 -30.35 9.13
N LEU A 704 -7.06 -30.11 9.50
CA LEU A 704 -6.00 -29.84 8.53
C LEU A 704 -5.68 -31.09 7.70
N LEU A 705 -5.70 -30.95 6.38
CA LEU A 705 -5.38 -31.98 5.41
C LEU A 705 -3.92 -31.85 4.93
N SER A 706 -3.58 -30.69 4.38
CA SER A 706 -2.32 -30.50 3.65
C SER A 706 -1.69 -29.14 3.89
N ARG A 707 -0.37 -29.06 3.69
CA ARG A 707 0.44 -27.83 3.80
C ARG A 707 1.31 -27.66 2.55
N PHE A 708 1.32 -26.43 2.03
CA PHE A 708 2.14 -26.01 0.89
C PHE A 708 3.01 -24.83 1.33
N SER A 709 4.32 -24.96 1.21
CA SER A 709 5.31 -24.01 1.71
C SER A 709 6.06 -23.34 0.57
N GLY A 710 6.31 -22.03 0.70
CA GLY A 710 7.15 -21.27 -0.22
C GLY A 710 8.64 -21.66 -0.13
N ASP A 711 9.36 -21.49 -1.24
CA ASP A 711 10.76 -21.90 -1.42
C ASP A 711 11.78 -20.76 -1.34
N ARG A 712 11.33 -19.52 -1.08
CA ARG A 712 12.20 -18.34 -1.01
C ARG A 712 11.89 -17.53 0.23
N ARG A 713 12.88 -16.76 0.71
CA ARG A 713 12.66 -15.80 1.79
C ARG A 713 11.81 -14.64 1.29
N PHE A 714 10.92 -14.16 2.13
CA PHE A 714 10.04 -13.01 1.86
C PHE A 714 9.13 -13.16 0.64
N SER A 715 8.96 -14.37 0.08
CA SER A 715 8.22 -14.56 -1.18
C SER A 715 6.72 -14.32 -1.09
N ARG A 716 6.17 -14.29 0.13
CA ARG A 716 4.72 -14.15 0.38
C ARG A 716 3.90 -15.25 -0.30
N PHE A 717 4.38 -16.50 -0.25
CA PHE A 717 3.65 -17.64 -0.79
C PHE A 717 2.31 -17.81 -0.05
N GLY A 718 1.21 -17.90 -0.78
CA GLY A 718 -0.13 -17.84 -0.20
C GLY A 718 -0.60 -16.42 0.12
N GLY A 719 0.03 -15.41 -0.50
CA GLY A 719 -0.45 -14.02 -0.45
C GLY A 719 -1.87 -13.90 -0.97
N ASP A 720 -2.13 -14.58 -2.10
CA ASP A 720 -3.46 -14.83 -2.63
C ASP A 720 -3.63 -16.32 -2.96
N VAL A 721 -4.86 -16.82 -2.81
CA VAL A 721 -5.23 -18.21 -3.09
C VAL A 721 -6.56 -18.25 -3.81
N HIS A 722 -6.68 -19.10 -4.82
CA HIS A 722 -7.91 -19.28 -5.60
C HIS A 722 -8.13 -20.75 -5.91
N LEU A 723 -9.40 -21.16 -5.97
CA LEU A 723 -9.81 -22.51 -6.35
C LEU A 723 -10.74 -22.44 -7.56
N ARG A 724 -10.39 -23.15 -8.62
CA ARG A 724 -11.21 -23.24 -9.83
C ARG A 724 -10.85 -24.47 -10.64
N ASP A 725 -11.87 -25.17 -11.12
CA ASP A 725 -11.77 -26.20 -12.15
C ASP A 725 -11.31 -25.57 -13.48
N LEU A 726 -10.02 -25.70 -13.80
CA LEU A 726 -9.41 -25.11 -15.00
C LEU A 726 -9.51 -26.06 -16.19
N ASP A 727 -9.40 -27.37 -15.97
CA ASP A 727 -9.40 -28.39 -17.04
C ASP A 727 -10.77 -29.05 -17.29
N ASN A 728 -11.80 -28.65 -16.55
CA ASN A 728 -13.18 -29.13 -16.60
C ASN A 728 -13.32 -30.62 -16.22
N ASP A 729 -12.47 -31.13 -15.31
CA ASP A 729 -12.58 -32.49 -14.77
C ASP A 729 -13.57 -32.61 -13.58
N GLY A 730 -14.10 -31.48 -13.12
CA GLY A 730 -15.04 -31.39 -11.99
C GLY A 730 -14.36 -31.24 -10.62
N LEU A 731 -13.03 -31.14 -10.57
CA LEU A 731 -12.24 -30.83 -9.38
C LEU A 731 -11.54 -29.49 -9.57
N ASP A 732 -11.47 -28.70 -8.49
CA ASP A 732 -10.81 -27.40 -8.53
C ASP A 732 -9.29 -27.54 -8.41
N GLU A 733 -8.55 -26.87 -9.31
CA GLU A 733 -7.12 -26.62 -9.15
C GLU A 733 -6.86 -25.63 -8.00
N ILE A 734 -5.71 -25.81 -7.34
CA ILE A 734 -5.23 -24.91 -6.30
C ILE A 734 -4.25 -23.91 -6.92
N ILE A 735 -4.67 -22.65 -7.00
CA ILE A 735 -3.82 -21.56 -7.49
C ILE A 735 -3.26 -20.80 -6.29
N VAL A 736 -1.94 -20.68 -6.20
CA VAL A 736 -1.25 -20.01 -5.08
C VAL A 736 -0.23 -19.01 -5.60
N THR A 737 -0.24 -17.79 -5.08
CA THR A 737 0.69 -16.72 -5.51
C THR A 737 1.87 -16.54 -4.56
N ALA A 738 2.96 -16.02 -5.10
CA ALA A 738 4.16 -15.60 -4.37
C ALA A 738 4.71 -14.31 -4.98
N SER A 739 4.06 -13.18 -4.67
CA SER A 739 4.24 -11.89 -5.36
C SER A 739 5.60 -11.22 -5.13
N LEU A 740 6.31 -11.57 -4.04
CA LEU A 740 7.63 -11.03 -3.71
C LEU A 740 8.76 -12.04 -3.91
N ARG A 741 8.50 -13.14 -4.63
CA ARG A 741 9.49 -14.21 -4.80
C ARG A 741 10.70 -13.73 -5.61
N SER A 742 11.91 -13.95 -5.07
CA SER A 742 13.16 -13.63 -5.78
C SER A 742 13.57 -14.66 -6.83
N LYS A 743 14.43 -14.27 -7.79
CA LYS A 743 15.01 -15.19 -8.79
C LYS A 743 15.95 -16.24 -8.18
N ASP A 744 16.89 -15.79 -7.35
CA ASP A 744 17.90 -16.66 -6.73
C ASP A 744 17.77 -16.65 -5.19
N ILE A 745 18.26 -17.72 -4.58
CA ILE A 745 18.38 -17.94 -3.14
C ILE A 745 19.31 -16.89 -2.51
N THR A 746 20.29 -16.35 -3.28
CA THR A 746 21.18 -15.27 -2.82
C THR A 746 20.67 -13.86 -3.15
N ALA A 747 19.68 -13.73 -4.04
CA ALA A 747 19.20 -12.45 -4.56
C ALA A 747 18.39 -11.60 -3.56
N GLY A 748 18.16 -12.08 -2.33
CA GLY A 748 17.62 -11.25 -1.24
C GLY A 748 18.48 -10.03 -0.87
N ILE A 749 19.66 -9.89 -1.49
CA ILE A 749 20.59 -8.76 -1.33
C ILE A 749 20.49 -7.74 -2.49
N PHE A 750 19.97 -8.14 -3.66
CA PHE A 750 20.00 -7.33 -4.89
C PHE A 750 18.62 -7.10 -5.55
N GLY A 751 17.52 -7.36 -4.84
CA GLY A 751 16.20 -6.80 -5.18
C GLY A 751 15.58 -7.27 -6.50
N GLY A 752 15.79 -8.51 -6.91
CA GLY A 752 15.09 -9.08 -8.08
C GLY A 752 13.82 -9.82 -7.66
N GLU A 753 12.66 -9.16 -7.67
CA GLU A 753 11.34 -9.81 -7.53
C GLU A 753 10.93 -10.40 -8.88
N ALA A 754 11.00 -11.72 -9.04
CA ALA A 754 10.52 -12.38 -10.24
C ALA A 754 9.07 -12.82 -10.14
N ALA A 755 8.52 -12.96 -8.93
CA ALA A 755 7.16 -13.42 -8.62
C ALA A 755 6.75 -14.74 -9.30
N ARG A 756 5.85 -15.50 -8.68
CA ARG A 756 5.34 -16.76 -9.26
C ARG A 756 3.88 -16.96 -8.91
N VAL A 757 3.17 -17.60 -9.84
CA VAL A 757 1.87 -18.22 -9.56
C VAL A 757 2.01 -19.71 -9.82
N TYR A 758 1.57 -20.52 -8.85
CA TYR A 758 1.66 -21.97 -8.85
C TYR A 758 0.25 -22.54 -9.02
N ILE A 759 0.07 -23.44 -9.97
CA ILE A 759 -1.19 -24.16 -10.17
C ILE A 759 -0.92 -25.62 -9.82
N PHE A 760 -1.51 -26.10 -8.73
CA PHE A 760 -1.46 -27.48 -8.29
C PHE A 760 -2.75 -28.20 -8.70
N SER A 761 -2.63 -29.44 -9.17
CA SER A 761 -3.78 -30.24 -9.61
C SER A 761 -4.75 -30.52 -8.47
N GLY A 762 -6.05 -30.36 -8.72
CA GLY A 762 -7.11 -30.74 -7.79
C GLY A 762 -7.21 -32.25 -7.55
N ASN A 763 -6.65 -33.08 -8.43
CA ASN A 763 -6.78 -34.53 -8.41
C ASN A 763 -5.63 -35.25 -7.67
N GLN A 764 -4.44 -34.63 -7.61
CA GLN A 764 -3.21 -35.27 -7.15
C GLN A 764 -2.73 -34.81 -5.76
N THR A 765 -3.63 -34.25 -4.95
CA THR A 765 -3.24 -33.71 -3.64
C THR A 765 -3.09 -34.81 -2.59
N THR A 766 -2.03 -34.73 -1.78
CA THR A 766 -1.70 -35.70 -0.72
C THR A 766 -1.83 -35.09 0.68
N LEU A 767 -1.98 -35.93 1.72
CA LEU A 767 -2.01 -35.47 3.11
C LEU A 767 -0.63 -35.00 3.60
N GLY A 768 -0.63 -34.07 4.55
CA GLY A 768 0.56 -33.59 5.22
C GLY A 768 1.31 -32.50 4.43
N SER A 769 2.64 -32.49 4.56
CA SER A 769 3.49 -31.50 3.88
C SER A 769 3.73 -31.90 2.42
N VAL A 770 3.03 -31.25 1.49
CA VAL A 770 3.07 -31.58 0.06
C VAL A 770 4.41 -31.15 -0.53
N THR A 771 4.70 -29.86 -0.48
CA THR A 771 5.88 -29.25 -1.13
C THR A 771 7.19 -29.51 -0.41
N ASP A 772 7.20 -30.18 0.75
CA ASP A 772 8.44 -30.44 1.50
C ASP A 772 9.13 -31.73 1.00
N ASN A 773 8.40 -32.57 0.26
CA ASN A 773 8.88 -33.85 -0.28
C ASN A 773 9.47 -33.66 -1.67
N CYS A 774 10.76 -33.35 -1.72
CA CYS A 774 11.45 -32.92 -2.94
C CYS A 774 12.35 -34.02 -3.52
N LYS A 775 12.40 -34.08 -4.86
CA LYS A 775 13.42 -34.83 -5.59
C LYS A 775 14.74 -34.05 -5.61
N SER A 776 14.68 -32.72 -5.64
CA SER A 776 15.87 -31.87 -5.54
C SER A 776 16.49 -31.89 -4.14
N TRP A 777 17.72 -31.37 -4.06
CA TRP A 777 18.43 -31.21 -2.79
C TRP A 777 17.90 -30.03 -1.96
N THR A 778 16.89 -29.32 -2.44
CA THR A 778 16.31 -28.15 -1.78
C THR A 778 14.86 -28.40 -1.44
N SER A 779 14.47 -28.24 -0.18
CA SER A 779 13.07 -28.19 0.24
C SER A 779 12.78 -26.89 0.98
N PRO A 780 11.55 -26.34 0.90
CA PRO A 780 10.42 -26.78 0.06
C PRO A 780 10.65 -26.58 -1.45
N CYS A 781 9.91 -27.30 -2.29
CA CYS A 781 10.01 -27.32 -3.76
C CYS A 781 8.62 -27.25 -4.44
N PRO A 782 7.87 -26.14 -4.29
CA PRO A 782 6.54 -25.99 -4.88
C PRO A 782 6.56 -26.15 -6.41
N GLU A 783 7.63 -25.77 -7.09
CA GLU A 783 7.78 -25.94 -8.55
C GLU A 783 7.80 -27.42 -9.01
N GLU A 784 8.23 -28.36 -8.15
CA GLU A 784 8.23 -29.79 -8.48
C GLU A 784 6.84 -30.43 -8.38
N TRP A 785 5.95 -29.81 -7.62
CA TRP A 785 4.59 -30.29 -7.35
C TRP A 785 3.53 -29.55 -8.18
N ALA A 786 3.84 -28.36 -8.67
CA ALA A 786 2.94 -27.58 -9.49
C ALA A 786 2.80 -28.19 -10.90
N GLN A 787 1.56 -28.34 -11.34
CA GLN A 787 1.21 -28.73 -12.71
C GLN A 787 1.63 -27.64 -13.70
N TYR A 788 1.43 -26.37 -13.32
CA TYR A 788 1.91 -25.20 -14.06
C TYR A 788 2.54 -24.18 -13.13
N VAL A 789 3.57 -23.50 -13.63
CA VAL A 789 4.21 -22.37 -12.95
C VAL A 789 4.21 -21.18 -13.89
N ILE A 790 3.42 -20.17 -13.55
CA ILE A 790 3.39 -18.90 -14.29
C ILE A 790 4.49 -18.00 -13.77
N ILE A 791 5.33 -17.54 -14.69
CA ILE A 791 6.47 -16.68 -14.46
C ILE A 791 6.05 -15.23 -14.77
N SER A 792 6.31 -14.30 -13.85
CA SER A 792 6.03 -12.90 -14.12
C SER A 792 6.74 -12.41 -15.39
N PRO A 793 6.02 -11.75 -16.31
CA PRO A 793 6.64 -11.05 -17.44
C PRO A 793 7.46 -9.83 -17.02
N GLU A 794 7.25 -9.31 -15.81
CA GLU A 794 7.84 -8.06 -15.31
C GLU A 794 8.34 -8.21 -13.87
N GLU A 795 9.60 -7.85 -13.63
CA GLU A 795 10.17 -7.82 -12.28
C GLU A 795 9.68 -6.61 -11.47
N LYS A 796 9.65 -6.73 -10.14
CA LYS A 796 9.24 -5.66 -9.20
C LYS A 796 7.79 -5.14 -9.38
N SER A 797 6.99 -5.87 -10.14
CA SER A 797 5.61 -5.47 -10.48
C SER A 797 4.56 -5.96 -9.50
N ARG A 798 4.97 -6.71 -8.45
CA ARG A 798 4.09 -7.48 -7.54
C ARG A 798 3.09 -8.36 -8.29
N PHE A 799 3.52 -8.98 -9.39
CA PHE A 799 2.72 -9.94 -10.14
C PHE A 799 2.16 -11.05 -9.24
N GLY A 800 0.85 -11.29 -9.33
CA GLY A 800 0.14 -12.23 -8.46
C GLY A 800 -0.29 -11.63 -7.12
N ASN A 801 -0.36 -10.30 -7.00
CA ASN A 801 -0.98 -9.69 -5.81
C ASN A 801 -2.49 -10.00 -5.70
N SER A 802 -3.16 -10.11 -6.84
CA SER A 802 -4.52 -10.63 -6.97
C SER A 802 -4.65 -11.43 -8.27
N LEU A 803 -5.56 -12.39 -8.29
CA LEU A 803 -5.94 -13.09 -9.51
C LEU A 803 -7.40 -13.52 -9.49
N ILE A 804 -7.94 -13.75 -10.68
CA ILE A 804 -9.25 -14.38 -10.85
C ILE A 804 -9.24 -15.31 -12.05
N THR A 805 -10.34 -16.04 -12.22
CA THR A 805 -10.62 -16.85 -13.40
C THR A 805 -11.83 -16.32 -14.14
N VAL A 806 -11.76 -16.23 -15.47
CA VAL A 806 -12.86 -15.83 -16.35
C VAL A 806 -13.23 -17.03 -17.21
N LYS A 807 -14.53 -17.39 -17.23
CA LYS A 807 -15.02 -18.52 -18.01
C LYS A 807 -15.75 -18.02 -19.25
N SER A 808 -15.30 -18.46 -20.42
CA SER A 808 -15.98 -18.17 -21.69
C SER A 808 -16.20 -19.46 -22.48
N GLY A 809 -17.41 -20.02 -22.36
CA GLY A 809 -17.76 -21.31 -22.95
C GLY A 809 -16.96 -22.45 -22.33
N GLN A 810 -16.05 -23.06 -23.10
CA GLN A 810 -15.16 -24.12 -22.64
C GLN A 810 -13.77 -23.63 -22.22
N LYS A 811 -13.46 -22.33 -22.41
CA LYS A 811 -12.17 -21.76 -22.03
C LYS A 811 -12.23 -21.24 -20.60
N ASN A 812 -11.21 -21.57 -19.83
CA ASN A 812 -10.92 -20.95 -18.56
C ASN A 812 -9.66 -20.09 -18.71
N GLU A 813 -9.79 -18.81 -18.40
CA GLU A 813 -8.68 -17.87 -18.45
C GLU A 813 -8.31 -17.43 -17.04
N VAL A 814 -7.02 -17.47 -16.73
CA VAL A 814 -6.47 -16.95 -15.47
C VAL A 814 -5.97 -15.53 -15.73
N VAL A 815 -6.55 -14.56 -15.04
CA VAL A 815 -6.15 -13.15 -15.09
C VAL A 815 -5.31 -12.86 -13.86
N VAL A 816 -4.05 -12.51 -14.06
CA VAL A 816 -3.10 -12.22 -12.98
C VAL A 816 -2.75 -10.73 -12.98
N ALA A 817 -2.99 -10.07 -11.85
CA ALA A 817 -2.66 -8.66 -11.69
C ALA A 817 -1.19 -8.46 -11.28
N ALA A 818 -0.58 -7.42 -11.83
CA ALA A 818 0.70 -6.87 -11.44
C ALA A 818 0.50 -5.39 -11.14
N GLU A 819 -0.10 -5.10 -9.99
CA GLU A 819 -0.59 -3.77 -9.61
C GLU A 819 0.50 -2.68 -9.57
N ARG A 820 1.78 -3.07 -9.49
CA ARG A 820 2.93 -2.16 -9.47
C ARG A 820 3.71 -2.15 -10.77
N SER A 821 3.13 -2.65 -11.85
CA SER A 821 3.73 -2.53 -13.17
C SER A 821 4.06 -1.07 -13.48
N SER A 822 5.30 -0.83 -13.93
CA SER A 822 5.80 0.48 -14.38
C SER A 822 6.12 0.50 -15.87
N VAL A 823 5.80 -0.59 -16.61
CA VAL A 823 6.18 -0.72 -18.03
C VAL A 823 5.47 0.30 -18.94
N LYS A 824 4.21 0.62 -18.65
CA LYS A 824 3.40 1.55 -19.47
C LYS A 824 3.32 2.94 -18.85
N ALA A 825 3.06 3.00 -17.56
CA ALA A 825 3.18 4.20 -16.73
C ALA A 825 3.60 3.80 -15.31
N ARG A 826 4.29 4.70 -14.58
CA ARG A 826 4.90 4.41 -13.28
C ARG A 826 3.86 3.93 -12.27
N LEU A 827 4.03 2.70 -11.75
CA LEU A 827 3.12 2.05 -10.79
C LEU A 827 1.63 2.09 -11.20
N SER A 828 1.36 2.07 -12.51
CA SER A 828 0.00 2.12 -13.06
C SER A 828 -0.75 0.80 -12.90
N GLY A 829 -0.01 -0.31 -12.84
CA GLY A 829 -0.56 -1.65 -12.81
C GLY A 829 -0.82 -2.23 -14.21
N ARG A 830 -0.82 -3.56 -14.30
CA ARG A 830 -1.06 -4.30 -15.55
C ARG A 830 -1.69 -5.65 -15.24
N LEU A 831 -2.55 -6.13 -16.14
CA LEU A 831 -3.12 -7.47 -16.09
C LEU A 831 -2.47 -8.36 -17.14
N PHE A 832 -2.30 -9.63 -16.82
CA PHE A 832 -1.80 -10.64 -17.73
C PHE A 832 -2.77 -11.80 -17.78
N ILE A 833 -3.22 -12.16 -18.98
CA ILE A 833 -4.24 -13.17 -19.21
C ILE A 833 -3.58 -14.43 -19.76
N TYR A 834 -3.88 -15.58 -19.17
CA TYR A 834 -3.38 -16.89 -19.57
C TYR A 834 -4.56 -17.83 -19.83
N THR A 835 -4.56 -18.51 -20.97
CA THR A 835 -5.64 -19.43 -21.36
C THR A 835 -5.18 -20.87 -21.11
N PHE A 836 -6.03 -21.67 -20.47
CA PHE A 836 -5.80 -23.10 -20.18
C PHE A 836 -6.71 -24.01 -20.99
#